data_AF-A0A821JZM5-F1
#
_entry.id   AF-A0A821JZM5-F1
#
_cell.length_a   1.000
_cell.length_b   1.000
_cell.length_c   1.000
_cell.angle_alpha   90.00
_cell.angle_beta   90.00
_cell.angle_gamma   90.00
#
_symmetry.space_group_name_H-M   'P 1'
#
loop_
_entity.id
_entity.type
_entity.pdbx_description
1 polymer ?
#
loop_
_entity_poly.entity_id
_entity_poly.type
_entity_poly.pdbx_seq_one_letter_code
_entity_poly.pdbx_strand_id
1 'polypeptide(L)'
;MQFMYETKTAVVGMMIASSVLYYLGITLVYKYKANFDIEEIVDSLKAVIESDKHEGQIPEEVTEYESGLKQIKTTFGGWGLGGIKERSENYRAYVKKFAGSLAFYSTLILPVLFLASFLTYHTHAYSASLFVIAAFAIGTILLTANFLYAFIRNSELKYSGAMFYLMIATFTLTSLKDVSAINGALKEQFAKVHVLAEEYEKKTHKIEVKDSGISGEDIFNAKCSACHRFDTKLVGPPYKETLPKYNDNVKKVAAFVYNPVKMNPDYPAMPNQGLKPKEAEAVAQYILTKSSIDNFDYYKSLNLTEAKRAFPIHAFFLLAELKSVNSLYAALAFLSQPKEALTFWCGKYTKELMWEVVYNLGSSSLEFLKKFLLNGINPLESNKVIIKAVSQIALHEPERKEEILAWYKSIIYYLMQARYEDYHYPFALTGTVVSGILDIHGVELFNEKAELIELRKKLVVLTGAGISAESGISTFRDAGGLWEGYDVTEVASLQGWKQNKELVLEFYNQRRKQILNAEPNSAHFALASLEADFDVTIITQNIDDLHERGGSSNVIHLHGEIKKSRSTVDHNLRYDISGNDLIVGDKCEKGSQLRPDIVWFGELVPMIETAISYCVQADIFVVIGTSMVVYPAASLIEFVPAETLKYVIDPNKPGIYYPPPNTVYIEKKSTDGMKELAKILVK
;
A
#
# COMPACT_ATOMS: atom_id res chain seq x y z
N MET A 1 4.11 35.80 -27.39
CA MET A 1 4.01 34.53 -26.64
C MET A 1 2.86 34.54 -25.66
N GLN A 2 2.78 35.49 -24.72
CA GLN A 2 1.65 35.64 -23.78
C GLN A 2 0.27 35.70 -24.49
N PHE A 3 0.14 36.56 -25.51
CA PHE A 3 -1.08 36.64 -26.32
C PHE A 3 -1.45 35.32 -27.02
N MET A 4 -0.45 34.56 -27.52
CA MET A 4 -0.71 33.24 -28.13
C MET A 4 -1.12 32.20 -27.08
N TYR A 5 -0.57 32.28 -25.86
CA TYR A 5 -0.94 31.41 -24.74
C TYR A 5 -2.35 31.70 -24.21
N GLU A 6 -2.71 32.97 -24.07
CA GLU A 6 -4.05 33.41 -23.67
C GLU A 6 -5.09 33.06 -24.75
N THR A 7 -4.75 33.27 -26.03
CA THR A 7 -5.57 32.86 -27.18
C THR A 7 -5.74 31.34 -27.21
N LYS A 8 -4.67 30.56 -26.97
CA LYS A 8 -4.71 29.09 -26.91
C LYS A 8 -5.61 28.60 -25.77
N THR A 9 -5.47 29.19 -24.58
CA THR A 9 -6.27 28.81 -23.41
C THR A 9 -7.75 29.15 -23.61
N ALA A 10 -8.04 30.31 -24.20
CA ALA A 10 -9.41 30.72 -24.54
C ALA A 10 -10.05 29.82 -25.60
N VAL A 11 -9.34 29.51 -26.69
CA VAL A 11 -9.84 28.64 -27.77
C VAL A 11 -10.10 27.22 -27.26
N VAL A 12 -9.19 26.65 -26.47
CA VAL A 12 -9.37 25.32 -25.86
C VAL A 12 -10.53 25.31 -24.88
N GLY A 13 -10.65 26.32 -24.02
CA GLY A 13 -11.78 26.45 -23.10
C GLY A 13 -13.13 26.56 -23.79
N MET A 14 -13.21 27.34 -24.89
CA MET A 14 -14.41 27.46 -25.71
C MET A 14 -14.77 26.15 -26.42
N MET A 15 -13.78 25.39 -26.89
CA MET A 15 -13.99 24.06 -27.50
C MET A 15 -14.55 23.05 -26.49
N ILE A 16 -14.04 23.04 -25.26
CA ILE A 16 -14.53 22.16 -24.18
C ILE A 16 -15.97 22.52 -23.82
N ALA A 17 -16.25 23.81 -23.58
CA ALA A 17 -17.60 24.27 -23.22
C ALA A 17 -18.62 23.96 -24.33
N SER A 18 -18.27 24.22 -25.59
CA SER A 18 -19.09 23.91 -26.76
C SER A 18 -19.36 22.41 -26.89
N SER A 19 -18.33 21.57 -26.67
CA SER A 19 -18.47 20.11 -26.71
C SER A 19 -19.42 19.60 -25.60
N VAL A 20 -19.28 20.10 -24.37
CA VAL A 20 -20.16 19.73 -23.24
C VAL A 20 -21.62 20.08 -23.51
N LEU A 21 -21.89 21.28 -24.03
CA LEU A 21 -23.25 21.71 -24.39
C LEU A 21 -23.84 20.90 -25.54
N TYR A 22 -23.00 20.50 -26.50
CA TYR A 22 -23.37 19.60 -27.57
C TYR A 22 -23.77 18.21 -27.04
N TYR A 23 -22.95 17.59 -26.20
CA TYR A 23 -23.25 16.28 -25.58
C TYR A 23 -24.52 16.32 -24.72
N LEU A 24 -24.70 17.39 -23.94
CA LEU A 24 -25.89 17.58 -23.12
C LEU A 24 -27.15 17.68 -23.99
N GLY A 25 -27.10 18.48 -25.07
CA GLY A 25 -28.22 18.63 -25.99
C GLY A 25 -28.57 17.32 -26.72
N ILE A 26 -27.57 16.57 -27.22
CA ILE A 26 -27.79 15.26 -27.86
C ILE A 26 -28.37 14.24 -26.88
N THR A 27 -27.90 14.21 -25.63
CA THR A 27 -28.40 13.30 -24.60
C THR A 27 -29.86 13.59 -24.26
N LEU A 28 -30.25 14.86 -24.17
CA LEU A 28 -31.64 15.26 -23.97
C LEU A 28 -32.53 14.87 -25.16
N VAL A 29 -32.01 14.99 -26.39
CA VAL A 29 -32.70 14.54 -27.62
C VAL A 29 -32.83 13.00 -27.68
N TYR A 30 -31.84 12.26 -27.20
CA TYR A 30 -31.88 10.79 -27.17
C TYR A 30 -32.85 10.27 -26.09
N LYS A 31 -32.83 10.86 -24.87
CA LYS A 31 -33.78 10.53 -23.79
C LYS A 31 -35.24 10.75 -24.21
N TYR A 32 -35.51 11.72 -25.09
CA TYR A 32 -36.83 11.95 -25.68
C TYR A 32 -37.35 10.76 -26.52
N LYS A 33 -36.48 9.94 -27.13
CA LYS A 33 -36.86 8.76 -27.94
C LYS A 33 -37.11 7.49 -27.11
N ALA A 34 -36.47 7.36 -25.95
CA ALA A 34 -36.26 6.06 -25.32
C ALA A 34 -37.39 5.55 -24.40
N ASN A 35 -38.47 6.30 -24.14
CA ASN A 35 -39.64 5.85 -23.34
C ASN A 35 -39.28 4.93 -22.14
N PHE A 36 -38.30 5.33 -21.33
CA PHE A 36 -37.92 4.57 -20.13
C PHE A 36 -39.00 4.78 -19.06
N ASP A 37 -39.81 3.77 -18.80
CA ASP A 37 -40.84 3.81 -17.75
C ASP A 37 -40.27 3.29 -16.42
N ILE A 38 -39.98 4.22 -15.52
CA ILE A 38 -39.50 3.91 -14.18
C ILE A 38 -40.63 3.30 -13.33
N GLU A 39 -41.92 3.56 -13.66
CA GLU A 39 -43.05 2.97 -12.93
C GLU A 39 -43.13 1.46 -13.15
N GLU A 40 -42.82 0.96 -14.35
CA GLU A 40 -42.84 -0.47 -14.66
C GLU A 40 -41.75 -1.26 -13.90
N ILE A 41 -40.59 -0.65 -13.67
CA ILE A 41 -39.51 -1.23 -12.85
C ILE A 41 -39.87 -1.18 -11.36
N VAL A 42 -40.48 -0.08 -10.90
CA VAL A 42 -40.92 0.07 -9.50
C VAL A 42 -42.09 -0.87 -9.19
N ASP A 43 -43.02 -1.07 -10.13
CA ASP A 43 -44.14 -1.99 -9.97
C ASP A 43 -43.69 -3.45 -10.11
N SER A 44 -42.69 -3.74 -10.96
CA SER A 44 -42.03 -5.05 -11.00
C SER A 44 -41.26 -5.34 -9.70
N LEU A 45 -40.58 -4.35 -9.12
CA LEU A 45 -39.91 -4.47 -7.82
C LEU A 45 -40.92 -4.64 -6.68
N LYS A 46 -42.04 -3.91 -6.69
CA LYS A 46 -43.13 -4.09 -5.72
C LYS A 46 -43.77 -5.47 -5.83
N ALA A 47 -44.00 -5.98 -7.04
CA ALA A 47 -44.54 -7.32 -7.25
C ALA A 47 -43.60 -8.41 -6.73
N VAL A 48 -42.28 -8.23 -6.88
CA VAL A 48 -41.25 -9.11 -6.29
C VAL A 48 -41.25 -9.01 -4.76
N ILE A 49 -41.34 -7.80 -4.20
CA ILE A 49 -41.42 -7.56 -2.75
C ILE A 49 -42.72 -8.12 -2.13
N GLU A 50 -43.84 -8.08 -2.84
CA GLU A 50 -45.11 -8.66 -2.37
C GLU A 50 -45.16 -10.18 -2.48
N SER A 51 -44.39 -10.78 -3.40
CA SER A 51 -44.27 -12.24 -3.53
C SER A 51 -43.47 -12.90 -2.41
N ASP A 52 -42.67 -12.13 -1.66
CA ASP A 52 -41.88 -12.57 -0.50
C ASP A 52 -42.58 -12.33 0.86
N LYS A 53 -43.89 -12.01 0.87
CA LYS A 53 -44.71 -11.91 2.08
C LYS A 53 -45.04 -13.29 2.66
N HIS A 54 -44.04 -14.01 3.17
CA HIS A 54 -44.25 -14.99 4.23
C HIS A 54 -43.50 -14.53 5.49
N GLU A 55 -44.28 -14.33 6.55
CA GLU A 55 -43.86 -13.95 7.92
C GLU A 55 -43.65 -12.44 8.17
N GLY A 56 -44.78 -11.73 8.15
CA GLY A 56 -45.09 -10.44 8.78
C GLY A 56 -44.05 -9.76 9.68
N GLN A 57 -43.16 -8.98 9.07
CA GLN A 57 -42.80 -7.62 9.47
C GLN A 57 -42.03 -6.95 8.31
N ILE A 58 -42.27 -5.65 8.07
CA ILE A 58 -41.60 -4.91 6.99
C ILE A 58 -40.14 -4.66 7.44
N PRO A 59 -39.11 -5.11 6.69
CA PRO A 59 -37.72 -4.86 7.05
C PRO A 59 -37.39 -3.36 7.02
N GLU A 60 -36.60 -2.90 7.98
CA GLU A 60 -36.23 -1.48 8.18
C GLU A 60 -35.58 -0.86 6.92
N GLU A 61 -34.88 -1.69 6.16
CA GLU A 61 -34.21 -1.41 4.88
C GLU A 61 -35.19 -0.99 3.76
N VAL A 62 -36.44 -1.48 3.77
CA VAL A 62 -37.48 -1.10 2.79
C VAL A 62 -38.00 0.31 3.07
N THR A 63 -38.15 0.67 4.35
CA THR A 63 -38.49 2.03 4.81
C THR A 63 -37.40 3.05 4.49
N GLU A 64 -36.13 2.62 4.57
CA GLU A 64 -34.97 3.44 4.20
C GLU A 64 -34.89 3.66 2.68
N TYR A 65 -35.30 2.68 1.88
CA TYR A 65 -35.42 2.78 0.43
C TYR A 65 -36.58 3.72 -0.02
N GLU A 66 -37.73 3.68 0.66
CA GLU A 66 -38.83 4.63 0.43
C GLU A 66 -38.43 6.07 0.81
N SER A 67 -37.68 6.23 1.90
CA SER A 67 -37.07 7.48 2.33
C SER A 67 -36.09 8.03 1.28
N GLY A 68 -35.18 7.18 0.77
CA GLY A 68 -34.24 7.52 -0.30
C GLY A 68 -34.93 7.93 -1.61
N LEU A 69 -36.01 7.24 -2.00
CA LEU A 69 -36.84 7.61 -3.16
C LEU A 69 -37.58 8.94 -2.98
N LYS A 70 -38.03 9.25 -1.76
CA LYS A 70 -38.59 10.57 -1.39
C LYS A 70 -37.54 11.68 -1.43
N GLN A 71 -36.31 11.38 -1.01
CA GLN A 71 -35.17 12.29 -1.00
C GLN A 71 -34.69 12.62 -2.42
N ILE A 72 -34.64 11.62 -3.31
CA ILE A 72 -34.35 11.81 -4.74
C ILE A 72 -35.42 12.70 -5.41
N LYS A 73 -36.70 12.54 -5.03
CA LYS A 73 -37.80 13.41 -5.48
C LYS A 73 -37.64 14.88 -5.03
N THR A 74 -37.02 15.14 -3.89
CA THR A 74 -36.87 16.48 -3.30
C THR A 74 -35.56 17.16 -3.70
N THR A 75 -34.45 16.44 -3.80
CA THR A 75 -33.14 16.99 -4.20
C THR A 75 -33.11 17.41 -5.68
N PHE A 76 -33.84 16.71 -6.55
CA PHE A 76 -34.06 17.13 -7.95
C PHE A 76 -35.37 17.95 -8.12
N GLY A 77 -36.05 18.27 -7.01
CA GLY A 77 -37.33 18.96 -6.93
C GLY A 77 -37.27 20.48 -7.18
N GLY A 78 -36.74 20.88 -8.33
CA GLY A 78 -36.76 22.26 -8.82
C GLY A 78 -36.57 22.37 -10.34
N TRP A 79 -36.01 21.34 -10.97
CA TRP A 79 -36.04 21.13 -12.42
C TRP A 79 -36.97 19.95 -12.67
N GLY A 80 -38.28 20.21 -12.67
CA GLY A 80 -39.30 19.18 -12.78
C GLY A 80 -39.04 18.22 -13.94
N LEU A 81 -38.55 17.03 -13.60
CA LEU A 81 -38.98 15.76 -14.18
C LEU A 81 -40.51 15.74 -14.08
N GLY A 82 -41.18 16.35 -15.07
CA GLY A 82 -42.62 16.26 -15.22
C GLY A 82 -42.99 14.79 -15.23
N GLY A 83 -43.85 14.41 -14.28
CA GLY A 83 -44.34 13.05 -14.13
C GLY A 83 -44.85 12.51 -15.47
N ILE A 84 -44.77 11.18 -15.59
CA ILE A 84 -45.14 10.39 -16.77
C ILE A 84 -46.62 10.59 -17.18
N LYS A 85 -47.43 11.29 -16.38
CA LYS A 85 -48.89 11.37 -16.58
C LYS A 85 -49.46 12.54 -17.38
N GLU A 86 -48.70 13.59 -17.72
CA GLU A 86 -49.16 14.57 -18.73
C GLU A 86 -48.01 15.11 -19.57
N ARG A 87 -47.61 14.38 -20.62
CA ARG A 87 -46.74 14.93 -21.67
C ARG A 87 -47.54 15.91 -22.53
N SER A 88 -47.74 17.13 -22.03
CA SER A 88 -48.29 18.24 -22.82
C SER A 88 -47.46 18.47 -24.08
N GLU A 89 -48.08 18.87 -25.19
CA GLU A 89 -47.39 19.32 -26.41
C GLU A 89 -46.30 20.36 -26.10
N ASN A 90 -46.50 21.13 -25.02
CA ASN A 90 -45.57 22.14 -24.52
C ASN A 90 -44.20 21.55 -24.10
N TYR A 91 -44.15 20.37 -23.47
CA TYR A 91 -42.87 19.74 -23.11
C TYR A 91 -42.13 19.22 -24.35
N ARG A 92 -42.85 18.67 -25.33
CA ARG A 92 -42.27 18.23 -26.61
C ARG A 92 -41.73 19.43 -27.40
N ALA A 93 -42.48 20.53 -27.42
CA ALA A 93 -42.05 21.79 -28.01
C ALA A 93 -40.83 22.39 -27.30
N TYR A 94 -40.77 22.27 -25.96
CA TYR A 94 -39.61 22.71 -25.16
C TYR A 94 -38.35 21.90 -25.50
N VAL A 95 -38.39 20.56 -25.47
CA VAL A 95 -37.21 19.72 -25.79
C VAL A 95 -36.74 19.98 -27.23
N LYS A 96 -37.68 20.07 -28.19
CA LYS A 96 -37.38 20.39 -29.59
C LYS A 96 -36.70 21.76 -29.73
N LYS A 97 -37.24 22.80 -29.07
CA LYS A 97 -36.77 24.18 -29.21
C LYS A 97 -35.52 24.48 -28.39
N PHE A 98 -35.41 23.94 -27.18
CA PHE A 98 -34.31 24.22 -26.26
C PHE A 98 -33.12 23.28 -26.49
N ALA A 99 -33.30 21.97 -26.30
CA ALA A 99 -32.21 21.01 -26.41
C ALA A 99 -31.68 20.85 -27.84
N GLY A 100 -32.60 20.83 -28.83
CA GLY A 100 -32.23 20.82 -30.24
C GLY A 100 -31.40 22.04 -30.63
N SER A 101 -31.87 23.24 -30.31
CA SER A 101 -31.15 24.49 -30.63
C SER A 101 -29.81 24.57 -29.91
N LEU A 102 -29.75 24.16 -28.64
CA LEU A 102 -28.50 24.16 -27.88
C LEU A 102 -27.45 23.25 -28.52
N ALA A 103 -27.83 22.03 -28.91
CA ALA A 103 -26.94 21.10 -29.63
C ALA A 103 -26.54 21.64 -31.01
N PHE A 104 -27.46 22.27 -31.74
CA PHE A 104 -27.20 22.77 -33.07
C PHE A 104 -26.21 23.94 -33.08
N TYR A 105 -26.44 24.97 -32.26
CA TYR A 105 -25.55 26.13 -32.21
C TYR A 105 -24.18 25.79 -31.63
N SER A 106 -24.11 24.89 -30.64
CA SER A 106 -22.84 24.38 -30.14
C SER A 106 -22.08 23.56 -31.19
N THR A 107 -22.76 22.80 -32.05
CA THR A 107 -22.10 22.08 -33.15
C THR A 107 -21.57 23.03 -34.24
N LEU A 108 -22.31 24.10 -34.55
CA LEU A 108 -21.96 25.07 -35.61
C LEU A 108 -20.72 25.91 -35.30
N ILE A 109 -20.41 26.15 -34.03
CA ILE A 109 -19.23 26.94 -33.64
C ILE A 109 -17.95 26.09 -33.65
N LEU A 110 -18.06 24.76 -33.55
CA LEU A 110 -16.91 23.85 -33.46
C LEU A 110 -15.96 23.95 -34.67
N PRO A 111 -16.39 24.01 -35.95
CA PRO A 111 -15.47 24.11 -37.09
C PRO A 111 -14.62 25.38 -37.03
N VAL A 112 -15.20 26.49 -36.58
CA VAL A 112 -14.49 27.79 -36.45
C VAL A 112 -13.44 27.70 -35.35
N LEU A 113 -13.79 27.18 -34.18
CA LEU A 113 -12.85 26.98 -33.07
C LEU A 113 -11.76 25.96 -33.43
N PHE A 114 -12.14 24.93 -34.18
CA PHE A 114 -11.24 23.89 -34.65
C PHE A 114 -10.20 24.44 -35.63
N LEU A 115 -10.60 25.28 -36.58
CA LEU A 115 -9.69 26.00 -37.47
C LEU A 115 -8.83 27.03 -36.72
N ALA A 116 -9.42 27.75 -35.76
CA ALA A 116 -8.67 28.69 -34.91
C ALA A 116 -7.57 27.99 -34.08
N SER A 117 -7.78 26.72 -33.68
CA SER A 117 -6.78 25.94 -32.93
C SER A 117 -5.47 25.75 -33.70
N PHE A 118 -5.50 25.71 -35.04
CA PHE A 118 -4.28 25.59 -35.86
C PHE A 118 -3.36 26.80 -35.72
N LEU A 119 -3.91 27.99 -35.45
CA LEU A 119 -3.13 29.20 -35.22
C LEU A 119 -2.32 29.16 -33.92
N THR A 120 -2.60 28.19 -33.04
CA THR A 120 -1.95 28.02 -31.74
C THR A 120 -0.83 26.98 -31.75
N TYR A 121 -0.68 26.25 -32.85
CA TYR A 121 0.32 25.20 -32.99
C TYR A 121 1.69 25.74 -33.38
N HIS A 122 2.74 25.07 -32.92
CA HIS A 122 4.10 25.36 -33.35
C HIS A 122 4.28 24.93 -34.81
N THR A 123 5.15 25.59 -35.57
CA THR A 123 5.37 25.30 -37.00
C THR A 123 5.76 23.85 -37.29
N HIS A 124 6.53 23.23 -36.40
CA HIS A 124 6.91 21.81 -36.47
C HIS A 124 5.75 20.83 -36.21
N ALA A 125 4.63 21.27 -35.64
CA ALA A 125 3.46 20.43 -35.39
C ALA A 125 2.69 20.09 -36.68
N TYR A 126 2.85 20.88 -37.75
CA TYR A 126 2.08 20.68 -38.97
C TYR A 126 2.59 19.49 -39.78
N SER A 127 1.67 18.61 -40.18
CA SER A 127 1.94 17.45 -41.03
C SER A 127 0.78 17.18 -42.00
N ALA A 128 1.03 16.45 -43.08
CA ALA A 128 -0.03 16.09 -44.03
C ALA A 128 -1.16 15.26 -43.37
N SER A 129 -0.81 14.35 -42.46
CA SER A 129 -1.78 13.55 -41.70
C SER A 129 -2.68 14.43 -40.82
N LEU A 130 -2.11 15.47 -40.20
CA LEU A 130 -2.85 16.40 -39.35
C LEU A 130 -3.96 17.11 -40.15
N PHE A 131 -3.66 17.58 -41.36
CA PHE A 131 -4.64 18.26 -42.22
C PHE A 131 -5.73 17.31 -42.71
N VAL A 132 -5.38 16.06 -43.04
CA VAL A 132 -6.33 15.03 -43.47
C VAL A 132 -7.32 14.70 -42.34
N ILE A 133 -6.82 14.41 -41.14
CA ILE A 133 -7.66 14.10 -39.97
C ILE A 133 -8.58 15.29 -39.64
N ALA A 134 -8.06 16.51 -39.74
CA ALA A 134 -8.83 17.72 -39.51
C ALA A 134 -9.95 17.94 -40.54
N ALA A 135 -9.71 17.66 -41.81
CA ALA A 135 -10.74 17.74 -42.85
C ALA A 135 -11.89 16.74 -42.58
N PHE A 136 -11.55 15.51 -42.19
CA PHE A 136 -12.56 14.51 -41.81
C PHE A 136 -13.35 14.94 -40.56
N ALA A 137 -12.67 15.47 -39.53
CA ALA A 137 -13.34 15.96 -38.32
C ALA A 137 -14.33 17.09 -38.62
N ILE A 138 -13.96 18.06 -39.46
CA ILE A 138 -14.84 19.15 -39.87
C ILE A 138 -16.04 18.60 -40.66
N GLY A 139 -15.82 17.63 -41.56
CA GLY A 139 -16.88 16.97 -42.31
C GLY A 139 -17.92 16.29 -41.41
N THR A 140 -17.49 15.55 -40.38
CA THR A 140 -18.41 14.89 -39.44
C THR A 140 -19.18 15.89 -38.58
N ILE A 141 -18.56 17.00 -38.19
CA ILE A 141 -19.22 18.09 -37.45
C ILE A 141 -20.32 18.74 -38.28
N LEU A 142 -20.04 19.07 -39.55
CA LEU A 142 -21.03 19.68 -40.45
C LEU A 142 -22.19 18.73 -40.77
N LEU A 143 -21.89 17.44 -40.96
CA LEU A 143 -22.92 16.42 -41.20
C LEU A 143 -23.83 16.24 -39.97
N THR A 144 -23.25 16.30 -38.76
CA THR A 144 -24.00 16.29 -37.50
C THR A 144 -24.91 17.52 -37.37
N ALA A 145 -24.39 18.72 -37.67
CA ALA A 145 -25.18 19.95 -37.65
C ALA A 145 -26.37 19.87 -38.62
N ASN A 146 -26.18 19.29 -39.80
CA ASN A 146 -27.24 19.09 -40.78
C ASN A 146 -28.36 18.17 -40.26
N PHE A 147 -28.01 17.06 -39.60
CA PHE A 147 -29.01 16.17 -39.00
C PHE A 147 -29.73 16.81 -37.80
N LEU A 148 -29.03 17.64 -37.00
CA LEU A 148 -29.66 18.41 -35.93
C LEU A 148 -30.63 19.45 -36.47
N TYR A 149 -30.30 20.13 -37.56
CA TYR A 149 -31.20 21.04 -38.25
C TYR A 149 -32.46 20.32 -38.76
N ALA A 150 -32.29 19.16 -39.41
CA ALA A 150 -33.40 18.35 -39.88
C ALA A 150 -34.31 17.88 -38.73
N PHE A 151 -33.72 17.52 -37.59
CA PHE A 151 -34.44 17.16 -36.36
C PHE A 151 -35.26 18.34 -35.82
N ILE A 152 -34.67 19.52 -35.72
CA ILE A 152 -35.35 20.74 -35.24
C ILE A 152 -36.47 21.18 -36.20
N ARG A 153 -36.30 21.01 -37.52
CA ARG A 153 -37.30 21.43 -38.50
C ARG A 153 -38.47 20.45 -38.58
N ASN A 154 -38.17 19.16 -38.80
CA ASN A 154 -39.17 18.17 -39.22
C ASN A 154 -39.63 17.22 -38.10
N SER A 155 -39.07 17.31 -36.88
CA SER A 155 -39.36 16.38 -35.76
C SER A 155 -39.12 14.89 -36.08
N GLU A 156 -38.37 14.57 -37.12
CA GLU A 156 -38.16 13.18 -37.53
C GLU A 156 -37.04 12.54 -36.69
N LEU A 157 -37.43 11.72 -35.72
CA LEU A 157 -36.50 10.97 -34.85
C LEU A 157 -35.68 9.91 -35.59
N LYS A 158 -35.93 9.66 -36.88
CA LYS A 158 -35.24 8.64 -37.67
C LYS A 158 -33.73 8.92 -37.78
N TYR A 159 -33.30 10.18 -37.64
CA TYR A 159 -31.89 10.57 -37.72
C TYR A 159 -31.13 10.51 -36.38
N SER A 160 -31.81 10.19 -35.27
CA SER A 160 -31.21 10.14 -33.92
C SER A 160 -30.04 9.14 -33.80
N GLY A 161 -30.15 7.98 -34.45
CA GLY A 161 -29.07 6.99 -34.45
C GLY A 161 -27.84 7.48 -35.22
N ALA A 162 -28.04 8.09 -36.39
CA ALA A 162 -26.94 8.65 -37.18
C ALA A 162 -26.21 9.79 -36.43
N MET A 163 -26.96 10.66 -35.73
CA MET A 163 -26.37 11.71 -34.90
C MET A 163 -25.49 11.15 -33.77
N PHE A 164 -25.87 10.04 -33.16
CA PHE A 164 -25.09 9.39 -32.11
C PHE A 164 -23.77 8.81 -32.65
N TYR A 165 -23.77 8.13 -33.79
CA TYR A 165 -22.54 7.60 -34.37
C TYR A 165 -21.61 8.71 -34.90
N LEU A 166 -22.17 9.78 -35.47
CA LEU A 166 -21.38 10.93 -35.93
C LEU A 166 -20.75 11.71 -34.77
N MET A 167 -21.38 11.70 -33.60
CA MET A 167 -20.82 12.22 -32.35
C MET A 167 -19.54 11.47 -31.95
N ILE A 168 -19.59 10.14 -31.94
CA ILE A 168 -18.44 9.29 -31.60
C ILE A 168 -17.31 9.46 -32.63
N ALA A 169 -17.66 9.50 -33.92
CA ALA A 169 -16.69 9.71 -34.99
C ALA A 169 -15.99 11.07 -34.86
N THR A 170 -16.77 12.13 -34.58
CA THR A 170 -16.24 13.49 -34.36
C THR A 170 -15.26 13.51 -33.19
N PHE A 171 -15.63 12.95 -32.03
CA PHE A 171 -14.76 12.88 -30.86
C PHE A 171 -13.43 12.14 -31.13
N THR A 172 -13.51 11.04 -31.86
CA THR A 172 -12.34 10.23 -32.20
C THR A 172 -11.39 11.01 -33.11
N LEU A 173 -11.92 11.63 -34.17
CA LEU A 173 -11.14 12.41 -35.12
C LEU A 173 -10.52 13.66 -34.49
N THR A 174 -11.24 14.34 -33.59
CA THR A 174 -10.68 15.47 -32.84
C THR A 174 -9.50 15.05 -31.96
N SER A 175 -9.59 13.88 -31.32
CA SER A 175 -8.53 13.35 -30.47
C SER A 175 -7.30 12.93 -31.28
N LEU A 176 -7.50 12.24 -32.41
CA LEU A 176 -6.42 11.83 -33.31
C LEU A 176 -5.67 13.02 -33.92
N LYS A 177 -6.36 14.14 -34.19
CA LYS A 177 -5.72 15.38 -34.64
C LYS A 177 -4.69 15.86 -33.60
N ASP A 178 -5.07 15.96 -32.33
CA ASP A 178 -4.20 16.50 -31.28
C ASP A 178 -2.96 15.63 -31.06
N VAL A 179 -3.11 14.30 -31.12
CA VAL A 179 -1.98 13.35 -31.07
C VAL A 179 -1.03 13.57 -32.26
N SER A 180 -1.56 13.72 -33.47
CA SER A 180 -0.71 13.95 -34.66
C SER A 180 0.06 15.27 -34.59
N ALA A 181 -0.50 16.32 -33.98
CA ALA A 181 0.17 17.62 -33.84
C ALA A 181 1.34 17.55 -32.84
N ILE A 182 1.16 16.83 -31.71
CA ILE A 182 2.19 16.63 -30.69
C ILE A 182 3.39 15.87 -31.27
N ASN A 183 3.13 14.79 -32.01
CA ASN A 183 4.19 13.99 -32.61
C ASN A 183 5.02 14.77 -33.64
N GLY A 184 4.39 15.63 -34.44
CA GLY A 184 5.10 16.53 -35.35
C GLY A 184 6.04 17.47 -34.59
N ALA A 185 5.56 18.09 -33.51
CA ALA A 185 6.30 19.09 -32.75
C ALA A 185 7.57 18.56 -32.08
N LEU A 186 7.61 17.27 -31.74
CA LEU A 186 8.71 16.66 -30.96
C LEU A 186 9.79 15.98 -31.82
N LYS A 187 9.53 15.77 -33.11
CA LYS A 187 10.38 14.94 -34.00
C LYS A 187 11.84 15.41 -34.10
N GLU A 188 12.09 16.72 -34.21
CA GLU A 188 13.45 17.27 -34.32
C GLU A 188 14.22 17.24 -33.00
N GLN A 189 13.53 17.30 -31.86
CA GLN A 189 14.16 17.24 -30.54
C GLN A 189 14.66 15.83 -30.25
N PHE A 190 13.87 14.80 -30.59
CA PHE A 190 14.30 13.41 -30.45
C PHE A 190 15.56 13.08 -31.28
N ALA A 191 15.66 13.58 -32.51
CA ALA A 191 16.82 13.36 -33.36
C ALA A 191 18.13 13.94 -32.77
N LYS A 192 18.08 15.14 -32.19
CA LYS A 192 19.26 15.77 -31.55
C LYS A 192 19.73 15.03 -30.30
N VAL A 193 18.79 14.48 -29.56
CA VAL A 193 19.10 13.82 -28.30
C VAL A 193 19.66 12.40 -28.52
N HIS A 194 19.20 11.73 -29.58
CA HIS A 194 19.76 10.43 -29.97
C HIS A 194 21.26 10.52 -30.31
N VAL A 195 21.68 11.59 -30.99
CA VAL A 195 23.10 11.85 -31.29
C VAL A 195 23.93 12.08 -30.00
N LEU A 196 23.38 12.79 -29.01
CA LEU A 196 24.05 13.06 -27.74
C LEU A 196 24.16 11.81 -26.85
N ALA A 197 23.18 10.91 -26.93
CA ALA A 197 23.16 9.64 -26.22
C ALA A 197 24.26 8.68 -26.72
N GLU A 198 24.47 8.62 -28.03
CA GLU A 198 25.54 7.81 -28.66
C GLU A 198 26.95 8.28 -28.25
N GLU A 199 27.14 9.59 -28.04
CA GLU A 199 28.39 10.15 -27.53
C GLU A 199 28.63 9.83 -26.04
N TYR A 200 27.57 9.62 -25.26
CA TYR A 200 27.64 9.34 -23.83
C TYR A 200 27.92 7.85 -23.54
N GLU A 201 27.35 6.92 -24.31
CA GLU A 201 27.62 5.47 -24.20
C GLU A 201 29.09 5.12 -24.46
N LYS A 202 29.73 5.80 -25.41
CA LYS A 202 31.17 5.61 -25.69
C LYS A 202 32.07 5.98 -24.51
N LYS A 203 31.58 6.72 -23.50
CA LYS A 203 32.36 7.17 -22.34
C LYS A 203 32.20 6.31 -21.08
N THR A 204 31.22 5.43 -20.99
CA THR A 204 30.79 4.84 -19.70
C THR A 204 31.07 3.33 -19.51
N HIS A 205 31.67 2.63 -20.48
CA HIS A 205 32.11 1.24 -20.29
C HIS A 205 33.37 1.13 -19.41
N LYS A 206 33.18 1.17 -18.08
CA LYS A 206 34.01 0.57 -17.00
C LYS A 206 33.49 1.12 -15.67
N ILE A 207 32.60 0.42 -14.97
CA ILE A 207 32.45 0.40 -13.49
C ILE A 207 31.29 -0.56 -13.17
N GLU A 208 31.60 -1.73 -12.61
CA GLU A 208 30.67 -2.56 -11.82
C GLU A 208 30.84 -2.24 -10.33
N VAL A 209 29.76 -2.30 -9.54
CA VAL A 209 29.76 -2.19 -8.06
C VAL A 209 28.78 -3.22 -7.47
N LYS A 210 29.21 -3.93 -6.41
CA LYS A 210 28.43 -4.89 -5.60
C LYS A 210 28.08 -4.27 -4.25
N ASP A 211 26.87 -4.53 -3.76
CA ASP A 211 26.36 -4.13 -2.43
C ASP A 211 27.06 -4.90 -1.29
N SER A 212 27.39 -4.21 -0.18
CA SER A 212 28.25 -4.73 0.90
C SER A 212 27.61 -4.85 2.28
N GLY A 213 26.33 -4.49 2.47
CA GLY A 213 25.61 -4.69 3.74
C GLY A 213 26.15 -3.92 4.96
N ILE A 214 26.86 -2.80 4.74
CA ILE A 214 27.46 -1.95 5.78
C ILE A 214 26.77 -0.57 5.74
N SER A 215 26.24 -0.09 6.86
CA SER A 215 25.59 1.23 6.96
C SER A 215 26.63 2.37 6.89
N GLY A 216 26.66 3.07 5.75
CA GLY A 216 27.56 4.21 5.54
C GLY A 216 27.22 5.42 6.41
N GLU A 217 25.95 5.59 6.78
CA GLU A 217 25.46 6.69 7.62
C GLU A 217 26.02 6.59 9.05
N ASP A 218 25.92 5.40 9.66
CA ASP A 218 26.39 5.19 11.04
C ASP A 218 27.91 5.38 11.15
N ILE A 219 28.65 4.89 10.15
CA ILE A 219 30.10 5.05 10.09
C ILE A 219 30.47 6.53 9.88
N PHE A 220 29.73 7.25 9.02
CA PHE A 220 29.95 8.67 8.82
C PHE A 220 29.68 9.46 10.11
N ASN A 221 28.58 9.18 10.79
CA ASN A 221 28.21 9.84 12.04
C ASN A 221 29.24 9.57 13.14
N ALA A 222 29.76 8.34 13.23
CA ALA A 222 30.75 7.96 14.22
C ALA A 222 32.17 8.51 13.94
N LYS A 223 32.60 8.54 12.68
CA LYS A 223 34.02 8.78 12.33
C LYS A 223 34.29 10.03 11.49
N CYS A 224 33.30 10.54 10.75
CA CYS A 224 33.53 11.63 9.80
C CYS A 224 32.85 12.96 10.21
N SER A 225 31.72 12.89 10.91
CA SER A 225 30.85 14.04 11.23
C SER A 225 31.50 15.10 12.12
N ALA A 226 32.51 14.71 12.92
CA ALA A 226 33.24 15.61 13.80
C ALA A 226 34.11 16.62 13.02
N CYS A 227 34.59 16.25 11.83
CA CYS A 227 35.49 17.08 11.02
C CYS A 227 34.82 17.65 9.77
N HIS A 228 33.73 17.05 9.31
CA HIS A 228 33.06 17.39 8.05
C HIS A 228 31.55 17.51 8.19
N ARG A 229 30.99 18.52 7.51
CA ARG A 229 29.55 18.72 7.31
C ARG A 229 29.24 18.99 5.84
N PHE A 230 27.98 18.81 5.46
CA PHE A 230 27.55 18.94 4.08
C PHE A 230 27.48 20.38 3.59
N ASP A 231 27.01 21.26 4.46
CA ASP A 231 26.62 22.63 4.13
C ASP A 231 27.55 23.70 4.73
N THR A 232 28.29 23.35 5.78
CA THR A 232 29.02 24.26 6.64
C THR A 232 30.47 23.81 6.85
N LYS A 233 31.37 24.78 6.97
CA LYS A 233 32.79 24.52 7.24
C LYS A 233 32.96 24.14 8.70
N LEU A 234 33.65 23.03 8.95
CA LEU A 234 34.11 22.64 10.29
C LEU A 234 35.65 22.68 10.32
N VAL A 235 36.28 21.50 10.31
CA VAL A 235 37.74 21.33 10.20
C VAL A 235 38.12 21.28 8.72
N GLY A 236 37.38 20.50 7.93
CA GLY A 236 37.46 20.48 6.47
C GLY A 236 36.46 21.44 5.80
N PRO A 237 36.60 21.67 4.48
CA PRO A 237 35.61 22.40 3.70
C PRO A 237 34.26 21.65 3.65
N PRO A 238 33.14 22.35 3.36
CA PRO A 238 31.83 21.71 3.17
C PRO A 238 31.84 20.69 2.03
N TYR A 239 31.07 19.60 2.15
CA TYR A 239 30.97 18.61 1.06
C TYR A 239 30.35 19.19 -0.22
N LYS A 240 29.40 20.13 -0.12
CA LYS A 240 28.81 20.80 -1.30
C LYS A 240 29.86 21.47 -2.21
N GLU A 241 31.01 21.87 -1.68
CA GLU A 241 32.09 22.53 -2.43
C GLU A 241 33.15 21.54 -2.96
N THR A 242 33.21 20.34 -2.39
CA THR A 242 34.29 19.38 -2.66
C THR A 242 33.83 18.16 -3.44
N LEU A 243 32.61 17.69 -3.23
CA LEU A 243 32.03 16.55 -3.96
C LEU A 243 31.89 16.75 -5.47
N PRO A 244 31.56 17.96 -6.00
CA PRO A 244 31.46 18.16 -7.46
C PRO A 244 32.73 17.80 -8.22
N LYS A 245 33.90 17.85 -7.57
CA LYS A 245 35.21 17.52 -8.16
C LYS A 245 35.35 16.02 -8.48
N TYR A 246 34.51 15.18 -7.88
CA TYR A 246 34.54 13.74 -8.03
C TYR A 246 33.51 13.21 -9.04
N ASN A 247 32.68 14.07 -9.64
CA ASN A 247 31.66 13.71 -10.63
C ASN A 247 30.77 12.54 -10.18
N ASP A 248 30.30 12.57 -8.93
CA ASP A 248 29.48 11.52 -8.31
C ASP A 248 30.07 10.11 -8.37
N ASN A 249 31.40 10.01 -8.52
CA ASN A 249 32.09 8.73 -8.63
C ASN A 249 32.43 8.16 -7.25
N VAL A 250 31.61 7.20 -6.82
CA VAL A 250 31.76 6.48 -5.54
C VAL A 250 33.19 5.98 -5.33
N LYS A 251 33.83 5.40 -6.34
CA LYS A 251 35.19 4.82 -6.20
C LYS A 251 36.25 5.88 -5.94
N LYS A 252 36.13 7.07 -6.54
CA LYS A 252 37.07 8.18 -6.30
C LYS A 252 36.90 8.78 -4.92
N VAL A 253 35.65 8.94 -4.47
CA VAL A 253 35.34 9.42 -3.11
C VAL A 253 35.80 8.38 -2.08
N ALA A 254 35.53 7.09 -2.32
CA ALA A 254 35.98 5.99 -1.46
C ALA A 254 37.50 5.92 -1.35
N ALA A 255 38.23 6.08 -2.46
CA ALA A 255 39.69 6.11 -2.44
C ALA A 255 40.24 7.27 -1.59
N PHE A 256 39.61 8.45 -1.68
CA PHE A 256 39.98 9.61 -0.88
C PHE A 256 39.65 9.41 0.61
N VAL A 257 38.47 8.89 0.93
CA VAL A 257 38.03 8.61 2.31
C VAL A 257 38.88 7.51 2.96
N TYR A 258 39.28 6.50 2.18
CA TYR A 258 40.14 5.40 2.63
C TYR A 258 41.58 5.85 2.92
N ASN A 259 42.13 6.74 2.08
CA ASN A 259 43.48 7.25 2.25
C ASN A 259 43.55 8.74 1.91
N PRO A 260 43.19 9.62 2.85
CA PRO A 260 43.10 11.05 2.59
C PRO A 260 44.47 11.67 2.34
N VAL A 261 44.56 12.49 1.30
CA VAL A 261 45.75 13.27 0.95
C VAL A 261 45.48 14.76 1.09
N LYS A 262 46.50 15.53 1.48
CA LYS A 262 46.36 16.99 1.61
C LYS A 262 46.22 17.62 0.22
N MET A 263 45.03 18.12 -0.09
CA MET A 263 44.71 18.71 -1.40
C MET A 263 44.73 20.23 -1.41
N ASN A 264 44.41 20.87 -0.29
CA ASN A 264 44.38 22.32 -0.18
C ASN A 264 45.34 22.77 0.95
N PRO A 265 46.33 23.65 0.67
CA PRO A 265 47.23 24.21 1.67
C PRO A 265 46.52 24.86 2.86
N ASP A 266 45.37 25.49 2.62
CA ASP A 266 44.59 26.29 3.57
C ASP A 266 43.83 25.46 4.62
N TYR A 267 43.84 24.13 4.47
CA TYR A 267 43.17 23.21 5.39
C TYR A 267 44.18 22.25 6.04
N PRO A 268 43.95 21.82 7.29
CA PRO A 268 44.79 20.82 7.92
C PRO A 268 44.71 19.49 7.14
N ALA A 269 45.76 18.67 7.23
CA ALA A 269 45.73 17.33 6.64
C ALA A 269 44.64 16.51 7.35
N MET A 270 43.76 15.87 6.57
CA MET A 270 42.70 15.04 7.12
C MET A 270 43.31 13.77 7.74
N PRO A 271 43.02 13.46 9.01
CA PRO A 271 43.52 12.24 9.64
C PRO A 271 42.84 11.01 9.03
N ASN A 272 43.60 9.93 8.89
CA ASN A 272 43.06 8.65 8.44
C ASN A 272 42.13 8.08 9.52
N GLN A 273 40.89 7.75 9.14
CA GLN A 273 39.83 7.29 10.05
C GLN A 273 39.88 5.77 10.32
N GLY A 274 40.89 5.07 9.82
CA GLY A 274 41.07 3.63 10.00
C GLY A 274 39.93 2.81 9.39
N LEU A 275 39.33 3.30 8.30
CA LEU A 275 38.24 2.62 7.61
C LEU A 275 38.79 1.46 6.78
N LYS A 276 38.09 0.32 6.78
CA LYS A 276 38.35 -0.77 5.83
C LYS A 276 37.88 -0.36 4.43
N PRO A 277 38.39 -0.99 3.34
CA PRO A 277 38.02 -0.61 1.97
C PRO A 277 36.50 -0.61 1.71
N LYS A 278 35.78 -1.61 2.22
CA LYS A 278 34.31 -1.68 2.09
C LYS A 278 33.57 -0.63 2.93
N GLU A 279 34.12 -0.26 4.09
CA GLU A 279 33.55 0.80 4.93
C GLU A 279 33.73 2.17 4.28
N ALA A 280 34.88 2.41 3.64
CA ALA A 280 35.14 3.63 2.88
C ALA A 280 34.22 3.75 1.65
N GLU A 281 33.94 2.63 0.96
CA GLU A 281 32.97 2.58 -0.14
C GLU A 281 31.54 2.87 0.34
N ALA A 282 31.11 2.26 1.46
CA ALA A 282 29.80 2.53 2.06
C ALA A 282 29.64 4.00 2.52
N VAL A 283 30.66 4.57 3.16
CA VAL A 283 30.68 5.99 3.56
C VAL A 283 30.65 6.92 2.35
N ALA A 284 31.40 6.60 1.29
CA ALA A 284 31.37 7.36 0.04
C ALA A 284 29.98 7.34 -0.63
N GLN A 285 29.33 6.17 -0.63
CA GLN A 285 27.96 6.00 -1.11
C GLN A 285 27.00 6.92 -0.32
N TYR A 286 27.05 6.86 1.02
CA TYR A 286 26.22 7.69 1.89
C TYR A 286 26.45 9.20 1.68
N ILE A 287 27.71 9.65 1.60
CA ILE A 287 28.05 11.07 1.38
C ILE A 287 27.46 11.57 0.05
N LEU A 288 27.58 10.79 -1.02
CA LEU A 288 27.04 11.16 -2.33
C LEU A 288 25.50 11.16 -2.35
N THR A 289 24.88 10.19 -1.69
CA THR A 289 23.41 10.12 -1.54
C THR A 289 22.88 11.29 -0.71
N LYS A 290 23.49 11.60 0.44
CA LYS A 290 23.07 12.72 1.30
C LYS A 290 23.29 14.08 0.63
N SER A 291 24.39 14.26 -0.08
CA SER A 291 24.62 15.47 -0.89
C SER A 291 23.59 15.64 -2.00
N SER A 292 23.08 14.53 -2.57
CA SER A 292 22.03 14.55 -3.58
C SER A 292 20.67 14.94 -2.99
N ILE A 293 20.41 14.59 -1.73
CA ILE A 293 19.24 15.03 -0.95
C ILE A 293 19.35 16.51 -0.56
N ASP A 294 20.52 17.02 -0.17
CA ASP A 294 20.67 18.44 0.15
C ASP A 294 20.60 19.33 -1.12
N ASN A 295 21.01 18.80 -2.28
CA ASN A 295 20.77 19.43 -3.58
C ASN A 295 19.27 19.58 -3.88
N PHE A 296 18.39 18.72 -3.35
CA PHE A 296 16.94 18.83 -3.51
C PHE A 296 16.35 20.08 -2.83
N ASP A 297 16.86 20.50 -1.67
CA ASP A 297 16.44 21.77 -1.02
C ASP A 297 16.95 23.01 -1.78
N TYR A 298 18.15 22.92 -2.38
CA TYR A 298 18.66 23.94 -3.29
C TYR A 298 17.77 24.09 -4.55
N TYR A 299 17.33 22.99 -5.17
CA TYR A 299 16.44 23.04 -6.34
C TYR A 299 15.01 23.50 -6.01
N LYS A 300 14.53 23.27 -4.78
CA LYS A 300 13.27 23.83 -4.26
C LYS A 300 13.35 25.35 -4.06
N SER A 301 14.54 25.87 -3.72
CA SER A 301 14.79 27.32 -3.60
C SER A 301 14.92 28.03 -4.96
N LEU A 302 15.29 27.28 -6.01
CA LEU A 302 15.32 27.78 -7.38
C LEU A 302 13.89 27.83 -7.90
N ASN A 303 13.36 29.03 -8.13
CA ASN A 303 12.00 29.27 -8.62
C ASN A 303 11.88 28.84 -10.11
N LEU A 304 11.98 27.53 -10.38
CA LEU A 304 12.11 26.95 -11.72
C LEU A 304 10.76 26.92 -12.44
N THR A 305 10.77 27.40 -13.69
CA THR A 305 9.64 27.36 -14.62
C THR A 305 9.29 25.91 -15.00
N GLU A 306 8.03 25.67 -15.36
CA GLU A 306 7.48 24.36 -15.70
C GLU A 306 8.26 23.65 -16.83
N ALA A 307 8.76 24.42 -17.81
CA ALA A 307 9.61 23.92 -18.90
C ALA A 307 10.95 23.30 -18.45
N LYS A 308 11.52 23.73 -17.31
CA LYS A 308 12.75 23.16 -16.75
C LYS A 308 12.50 21.91 -15.90
N ARG A 309 11.27 21.73 -15.40
CA ARG A 309 10.84 20.50 -14.69
C ARG A 309 10.62 19.32 -15.64
N ALA A 310 10.44 19.58 -16.94
CA ALA A 310 10.29 18.54 -17.95
C ALA A 310 11.60 17.79 -18.26
N PHE A 311 12.78 18.32 -17.89
CA PHE A 311 14.07 17.71 -18.25
C PHE A 311 14.28 16.30 -17.67
N PRO A 312 14.01 16.03 -16.37
CA PRO A 312 14.17 14.67 -15.83
C PRO A 312 13.17 13.66 -16.40
N ILE A 313 11.94 14.10 -16.74
CA ILE A 313 10.98 13.24 -17.44
C ILE A 313 11.52 12.86 -18.82
N HIS A 314 12.00 13.84 -19.60
CA HIS A 314 12.62 13.57 -20.90
C HIS A 314 13.87 12.69 -20.76
N ALA A 315 14.75 12.98 -19.78
CA ALA A 315 15.92 12.15 -19.47
C ALA A 315 15.54 10.70 -19.19
N PHE A 316 14.46 10.50 -18.43
CA PHE A 316 13.94 9.18 -18.13
C PHE A 316 13.46 8.45 -19.39
N PHE A 317 12.74 9.13 -20.28
CA PHE A 317 12.32 8.55 -21.56
C PHE A 317 13.50 8.19 -22.48
N LEU A 318 14.56 8.99 -22.47
CA LEU A 318 15.75 8.71 -23.26
C LEU A 318 16.50 7.47 -22.79
N LEU A 319 16.38 7.09 -21.52
CA LEU A 319 16.94 5.83 -21.04
C LEU A 319 16.34 4.64 -21.82
N ALA A 320 15.07 4.69 -22.22
CA ALA A 320 14.42 3.63 -22.99
C ALA A 320 15.08 3.41 -24.36
N GLU A 321 15.49 4.49 -25.01
CA GLU A 321 16.12 4.46 -26.35
C GLU A 321 17.51 3.81 -26.32
N LEU A 322 18.19 3.84 -25.17
CA LEU A 322 19.52 3.25 -24.99
C LEU A 322 19.49 1.71 -24.94
N LYS A 323 18.34 1.10 -24.63
CA LYS A 323 18.15 -0.37 -24.61
C LYS A 323 19.24 -1.15 -23.86
N SER A 324 19.83 -0.56 -22.83
CA SER A 324 20.92 -1.15 -22.06
C SER A 324 20.46 -1.53 -20.65
N VAL A 325 21.06 -2.58 -20.08
CA VAL A 325 20.80 -2.98 -18.69
C VAL A 325 21.18 -1.85 -17.72
N ASN A 326 22.22 -1.06 -18.04
CA ASN A 326 22.61 0.11 -17.25
C ASN A 326 21.55 1.22 -17.27
N SER A 327 20.82 1.34 -18.38
CA SER A 327 19.69 2.27 -18.49
C SER A 327 18.52 1.81 -17.62
N LEU A 328 18.29 0.50 -17.50
CA LEU A 328 17.32 -0.06 -16.55
C LEU A 328 17.74 0.25 -15.11
N TYR A 329 19.01 0.06 -14.74
CA TYR A 329 19.52 0.43 -13.42
C TYR A 329 19.31 1.90 -13.10
N ALA A 330 19.60 2.79 -14.05
CA ALA A 330 19.40 4.24 -13.88
C ALA A 330 17.92 4.59 -13.74
N ALA A 331 17.05 3.96 -14.52
CA ALA A 331 15.60 4.15 -14.43
C ALA A 331 15.05 3.68 -13.06
N LEU A 332 15.47 2.50 -12.60
CA LEU A 332 15.06 2.01 -11.28
C LEU A 332 15.64 2.87 -10.15
N ALA A 333 16.90 3.30 -10.22
CA ALA A 333 17.49 4.20 -9.22
C ALA A 333 16.77 5.56 -9.13
N PHE A 334 16.27 6.07 -10.27
CA PHE A 334 15.41 7.24 -10.30
C PHE A 334 14.05 6.95 -9.65
N LEU A 335 13.44 5.79 -9.92
CA LEU A 335 12.18 5.38 -9.31
C LEU A 335 12.31 5.04 -7.81
N SER A 336 13.51 4.77 -7.29
CA SER A 336 13.76 4.61 -5.85
C SER A 336 13.84 5.93 -5.08
N GLN A 337 13.80 7.09 -5.76
CA GLN A 337 13.83 8.38 -5.08
C GLN A 337 12.57 8.58 -4.22
N PRO A 338 12.63 9.37 -3.13
CA PRO A 338 11.46 9.65 -2.29
C PRO A 338 10.26 10.16 -3.10
N LYS A 339 9.04 9.88 -2.61
CA LYS A 339 7.78 10.26 -3.26
C LYS A 339 7.73 11.75 -3.59
N GLU A 340 8.25 12.60 -2.71
CA GLU A 340 8.30 14.05 -2.85
C GLU A 340 9.17 14.48 -4.03
N ALA A 341 10.31 13.81 -4.22
CA ALA A 341 11.21 14.06 -5.34
C ALA A 341 10.59 13.63 -6.67
N LEU A 342 9.99 12.43 -6.71
CA LEU A 342 9.26 11.96 -7.90
C LEU A 342 8.07 12.86 -8.23
N THR A 343 7.30 13.28 -7.23
CA THR A 343 6.17 14.20 -7.43
C THR A 343 6.63 15.57 -7.91
N PHE A 344 7.76 16.07 -7.41
CA PHE A 344 8.31 17.36 -7.83
C PHE A 344 8.78 17.35 -9.29
N TRP A 345 9.52 16.32 -9.69
CA TRP A 345 10.09 16.23 -11.04
C TRP A 345 9.10 15.73 -12.08
N CYS A 346 8.27 14.76 -11.72
CA CYS A 346 7.43 14.03 -12.65
C CYS A 346 5.93 14.30 -12.45
N GLY A 347 5.52 14.87 -11.31
CA GLY A 347 4.12 15.16 -11.05
C GLY A 347 3.23 13.93 -11.18
N LYS A 348 2.15 14.03 -11.98
CA LYS A 348 1.26 12.90 -12.28
C LYS A 348 1.82 11.95 -13.33
N TYR A 349 2.79 12.40 -14.15
CA TYR A 349 3.38 11.61 -15.23
C TYR A 349 4.13 10.38 -14.74
N THR A 350 4.51 10.35 -13.45
CA THR A 350 5.08 9.16 -12.82
C THR A 350 4.25 7.91 -13.05
N LYS A 351 2.91 8.01 -12.95
CA LYS A 351 2.04 6.84 -13.04
C LYS A 351 1.54 6.57 -14.46
N GLU A 352 1.42 7.62 -15.27
CA GLU A 352 0.76 7.53 -16.58
C GLU A 352 1.72 7.10 -17.69
N LEU A 353 2.99 7.47 -17.58
CA LEU A 353 3.91 7.46 -18.71
C LEU A 353 5.22 6.70 -18.44
N MET A 354 5.71 6.71 -17.20
CA MET A 354 7.03 6.12 -16.89
C MET A 354 7.07 4.59 -16.98
N TRP A 355 5.91 3.91 -16.98
CA TRP A 355 5.84 2.47 -17.15
C TRP A 355 6.33 2.05 -18.55
N GLU A 356 6.18 2.89 -19.57
CA GLU A 356 6.62 2.60 -20.95
C GLU A 356 8.14 2.43 -21.01
N VAL A 357 8.88 3.24 -20.25
CA VAL A 357 10.34 3.16 -20.17
C VAL A 357 10.76 1.87 -19.47
N VAL A 358 10.12 1.53 -18.36
CA VAL A 358 10.39 0.28 -17.63
C VAL A 358 9.99 -0.94 -18.45
N TYR A 359 8.91 -0.87 -19.22
CA TYR A 359 8.50 -1.91 -20.16
C TYR A 359 9.58 -2.13 -21.22
N ASN A 360 10.03 -1.05 -21.89
CA ASN A 360 11.03 -1.12 -22.96
C ASN A 360 12.39 -1.63 -22.48
N LEU A 361 12.80 -1.31 -21.24
CA LEU A 361 14.09 -1.69 -20.67
C LEU A 361 14.07 -2.99 -19.89
N GLY A 362 12.95 -3.27 -19.23
CA GLY A 362 12.79 -4.32 -18.22
C GLY A 362 12.11 -5.58 -18.72
N SER A 363 11.58 -5.58 -19.96
CA SER A 363 10.83 -6.73 -20.50
C SER A 363 11.62 -8.04 -20.48
N SER A 364 12.95 -7.99 -20.61
CA SER A 364 13.85 -9.15 -20.54
C SER A 364 14.51 -9.34 -19.16
N SER A 365 14.11 -8.56 -18.15
CA SER A 365 14.79 -8.47 -16.83
C SER A 365 13.79 -8.58 -15.67
N LEU A 366 12.84 -9.50 -15.75
CA LEU A 366 11.75 -9.67 -14.77
C LEU A 366 12.24 -9.89 -13.33
N GLU A 367 13.32 -10.64 -13.13
CA GLU A 367 13.92 -10.84 -11.79
C GLU A 367 14.48 -9.56 -11.19
N PHE A 368 14.96 -8.64 -12.02
CA PHE A 368 15.46 -7.35 -11.56
C PHE A 368 14.32 -6.43 -11.11
N LEU A 369 13.22 -6.43 -11.87
CA LEU A 369 11.98 -5.74 -11.52
C LEU A 369 11.34 -6.30 -10.24
N LYS A 370 11.38 -7.63 -10.06
CA LYS A 370 10.93 -8.31 -8.83
C LYS A 370 11.74 -7.86 -7.62
N LYS A 371 13.08 -7.90 -7.71
CA LYS A 371 13.96 -7.43 -6.61
C LYS A 371 13.68 -5.98 -6.24
N PHE A 372 13.45 -5.12 -7.24
CA PHE A 372 13.05 -3.74 -6.99
C PHE A 372 11.73 -3.66 -6.22
N LEU A 373 10.67 -4.34 -6.68
CA LEU A 373 9.37 -4.33 -6.02
C LEU A 373 9.44 -4.81 -4.56
N LEU A 374 10.27 -5.80 -4.28
CA LEU A 374 10.42 -6.39 -2.95
C LEU A 374 11.38 -5.61 -2.02
N ASN A 375 12.04 -4.55 -2.52
CA ASN A 375 13.08 -3.81 -1.79
C ASN A 375 12.57 -2.90 -0.63
N GLY A 376 11.34 -3.04 -0.14
CA GLY A 376 10.88 -2.47 1.15
C GLY A 376 11.01 -0.96 1.40
N ILE A 377 11.53 -0.17 0.45
CA ILE A 377 11.89 1.26 0.63
C ILE A 377 11.31 2.11 -0.52
N ASN A 378 10.85 1.47 -1.61
CA ASN A 378 10.36 2.17 -2.80
C ASN A 378 8.97 2.79 -2.61
N PRO A 379 8.74 4.02 -3.11
CA PRO A 379 7.42 4.64 -3.07
C PRO A 379 6.36 3.78 -3.78
N LEU A 380 5.13 3.78 -3.24
CA LEU A 380 3.99 3.07 -3.83
C LEU A 380 3.76 3.41 -5.31
N GLU A 381 4.01 4.66 -5.71
CA GLU A 381 3.83 5.07 -7.10
C GLU A 381 4.87 4.45 -8.04
N SER A 382 6.08 4.22 -7.55
CA SER A 382 7.12 3.50 -8.27
C SER A 382 6.74 2.03 -8.45
N ASN A 383 6.16 1.41 -7.41
CA ASN A 383 5.67 0.03 -7.50
C ASN A 383 4.57 -0.11 -8.57
N LYS A 384 3.66 0.86 -8.67
CA LYS A 384 2.65 0.90 -9.74
C LYS A 384 3.27 1.00 -11.14
N VAL A 385 4.36 1.75 -11.29
CA VAL A 385 5.09 1.84 -12.56
C VAL A 385 5.62 0.47 -12.99
N ILE A 386 6.24 -0.26 -12.06
CA ILE A 386 6.78 -1.60 -12.37
C ILE A 386 5.65 -2.58 -12.70
N ILE A 387 4.60 -2.61 -11.87
CA ILE A 387 3.47 -3.52 -12.07
C ILE A 387 2.77 -3.22 -13.40
N LYS A 388 2.55 -1.93 -13.73
CA LYS A 388 1.98 -1.55 -15.02
C LYS A 388 2.88 -1.99 -16.17
N ALA A 389 4.19 -1.77 -16.09
CA ALA A 389 5.14 -2.18 -17.11
C ALA A 389 5.09 -3.70 -17.35
N VAL A 390 5.07 -4.50 -16.27
CA VAL A 390 5.02 -5.97 -16.35
C VAL A 390 3.68 -6.46 -16.90
N SER A 391 2.54 -5.88 -16.50
CA SER A 391 1.24 -6.20 -17.09
C SER A 391 1.21 -5.91 -18.60
N GLN A 392 1.88 -4.84 -19.04
CA GLN A 392 1.92 -4.48 -20.46
C GLN A 392 2.77 -5.47 -21.29
N ILE A 393 3.71 -6.20 -20.69
CA ILE A 393 4.39 -7.34 -21.34
C ILE A 393 3.37 -8.40 -21.71
N ALA A 394 2.56 -8.88 -20.77
CA ALA A 394 1.56 -9.91 -21.06
C ALA A 394 0.48 -9.45 -22.07
N LEU A 395 0.19 -8.14 -22.14
CA LEU A 395 -0.79 -7.59 -23.09
C LEU A 395 -0.23 -7.41 -24.51
N HIS A 396 1.06 -7.10 -24.66
CA HIS A 396 1.71 -6.91 -25.96
C HIS A 396 2.39 -8.19 -26.49
N GLU A 397 2.79 -9.09 -25.60
CA GLU A 397 3.45 -10.38 -25.86
C GLU A 397 2.60 -11.51 -25.23
N PRO A 398 1.43 -11.88 -25.81
CA PRO A 398 0.51 -12.85 -25.22
C PRO A 398 1.14 -14.23 -24.94
N GLU A 399 2.13 -14.62 -25.72
CA GLU A 399 2.91 -15.86 -25.53
C GLU A 399 3.70 -15.88 -24.22
N ARG A 400 3.99 -14.72 -23.63
CA ARG A 400 4.65 -14.58 -22.34
C ARG A 400 3.68 -14.43 -21.19
N LYS A 401 2.36 -14.48 -21.43
CA LYS A 401 1.36 -14.34 -20.37
C LYS A 401 1.59 -15.34 -19.24
N GLU A 402 1.90 -16.60 -19.53
CA GLU A 402 2.18 -17.63 -18.51
C GLU A 402 3.44 -17.32 -17.68
N GLU A 403 4.51 -16.82 -18.31
CA GLU A 403 5.74 -16.36 -17.62
C GLU A 403 5.42 -15.22 -16.64
N ILE A 404 4.60 -14.26 -17.08
CA ILE A 404 4.19 -13.10 -16.27
C ILE A 404 3.24 -13.52 -15.14
N LEU A 405 2.33 -14.46 -15.37
CA LEU A 405 1.48 -15.04 -14.31
C LEU A 405 2.34 -15.77 -13.27
N ALA A 406 3.34 -16.55 -13.69
CA ALA A 406 4.29 -17.19 -12.78
C ALA A 406 5.10 -16.17 -11.97
N TRP A 407 5.51 -15.07 -12.60
CA TRP A 407 6.17 -13.96 -11.93
C TRP A 407 5.28 -13.33 -10.86
N TYR A 408 4.01 -13.03 -11.18
CA TYR A 408 3.01 -12.54 -10.23
C TYR A 408 2.77 -13.51 -9.08
N LYS A 409 2.63 -14.82 -9.37
CA LYS A 409 2.48 -15.89 -8.37
C LYS A 409 3.65 -15.89 -7.37
N SER A 410 4.88 -15.71 -7.87
CA SER A 410 6.07 -15.69 -7.01
C SER A 410 6.15 -14.47 -6.08
N ILE A 411 5.57 -13.32 -6.47
CA ILE A 411 5.50 -12.11 -5.63
C ILE A 411 4.40 -12.25 -4.59
N ILE A 412 3.22 -12.74 -4.99
CA ILE A 412 2.14 -13.05 -4.04
C ILE A 412 2.66 -13.98 -2.95
N TYR A 413 3.37 -15.05 -3.33
CA TYR A 413 3.95 -15.98 -2.38
C TYR A 413 4.88 -15.31 -1.37
N TYR A 414 5.78 -14.44 -1.85
CA TYR A 414 6.66 -13.66 -0.97
C TYR A 414 5.87 -12.74 -0.02
N LEU A 415 4.85 -12.04 -0.52
CA LEU A 415 4.03 -11.12 0.27
C LEU A 415 3.16 -11.86 1.31
N MET A 416 2.74 -13.09 1.03
CA MET A 416 1.99 -13.93 1.96
C MET A 416 2.88 -14.51 3.07
N GLN A 417 4.16 -14.73 2.81
CA GLN A 417 5.13 -15.24 3.80
C GLN A 417 5.74 -14.16 4.68
N ALA A 418 5.73 -12.90 4.24
CA ALA A 418 6.26 -11.79 5.02
C ALA A 418 5.41 -11.60 6.30
N ARG A 419 5.97 -11.98 7.46
CA ARG A 419 5.33 -11.74 8.77
C ARG A 419 5.16 -10.24 9.00
N TYR A 420 4.04 -9.85 9.61
CA TYR A 420 3.59 -8.47 9.78
C TYR A 420 4.49 -7.62 10.72
N GLU A 421 5.52 -8.21 11.31
CA GLU A 421 6.23 -7.65 12.47
C GLU A 421 7.35 -6.67 12.14
N ASP A 422 7.90 -6.62 10.92
CA ASP A 422 9.12 -5.80 10.67
C ASP A 422 9.05 -4.69 9.61
N TYR A 423 8.02 -4.56 8.77
CA TYR A 423 7.93 -3.43 7.83
C TYR A 423 6.47 -3.06 7.53
N HIS A 424 6.17 -1.76 7.38
CA HIS A 424 4.88 -1.19 6.94
C HIS A 424 4.45 -1.58 5.49
N TYR A 425 4.83 -2.77 5.01
CA TYR A 425 4.91 -3.11 3.59
C TYR A 425 3.86 -4.02 2.94
N PRO A 426 3.02 -4.82 3.62
CA PRO A 426 2.22 -5.81 2.87
C PRO A 426 1.04 -5.21 2.10
N PHE A 427 0.23 -4.34 2.71
CA PHE A 427 -1.12 -4.08 2.20
C PHE A 427 -1.17 -3.31 0.87
N ALA A 428 -0.44 -2.18 0.79
CA ALA A 428 -0.48 -1.30 -0.38
C ALA A 428 0.19 -1.91 -1.63
N LEU A 429 1.27 -2.69 -1.43
CA LEU A 429 1.93 -3.42 -2.52
C LEU A 429 1.06 -4.59 -2.99
N THR A 430 0.43 -5.33 -2.07
CA THR A 430 -0.51 -6.42 -2.41
C THR A 430 -1.65 -5.92 -3.30
N GLY A 431 -2.29 -4.80 -2.94
CA GLY A 431 -3.34 -4.21 -3.76
C GLY A 431 -2.85 -3.78 -5.16
N THR A 432 -1.61 -3.33 -5.27
CA THR A 432 -1.00 -2.98 -6.56
C THR A 432 -0.76 -4.23 -7.42
N VAL A 433 -0.21 -5.30 -6.83
CA VAL A 433 0.03 -6.59 -7.48
C VAL A 433 -1.27 -7.21 -7.99
N VAL A 434 -2.32 -7.22 -7.15
CA VAL A 434 -3.65 -7.70 -7.53
C VAL A 434 -4.22 -6.90 -8.72
N SER A 435 -4.08 -5.57 -8.73
CA SER A 435 -4.50 -4.77 -9.87
C SER A 435 -3.76 -5.15 -11.17
N GLY A 436 -2.46 -5.45 -11.10
CA GLY A 436 -1.69 -5.89 -12.27
C GLY A 436 -2.15 -7.23 -12.85
N ILE A 437 -2.59 -8.15 -11.98
CA ILE A 437 -3.15 -9.45 -12.37
C ILE A 437 -4.52 -9.27 -13.04
N LEU A 438 -5.37 -8.41 -12.48
CA LEU A 438 -6.68 -8.09 -13.07
C LEU A 438 -6.52 -7.42 -14.43
N ASP A 439 -5.55 -6.51 -14.59
CA ASP A 439 -5.24 -5.82 -15.86
C ASP A 439 -4.93 -6.81 -17.02
N ILE A 440 -4.42 -8.01 -16.71
CA ILE A 440 -4.06 -9.03 -17.72
C ILE A 440 -5.09 -10.17 -17.81
N HIS A 441 -6.26 -10.01 -17.17
CA HIS A 441 -7.27 -11.05 -17.02
C HIS A 441 -6.69 -12.35 -16.43
N GLY A 442 -5.78 -12.23 -15.47
CA GLY A 442 -5.11 -13.36 -14.81
C GLY A 442 -5.89 -13.96 -13.65
N VAL A 443 -7.23 -13.92 -13.70
CA VAL A 443 -8.10 -14.34 -12.59
C VAL A 443 -7.97 -15.83 -12.26
N GLU A 444 -7.42 -16.62 -13.19
CA GLU A 444 -6.97 -18.01 -12.99
C GLU A 444 -6.04 -18.16 -11.79
N LEU A 445 -5.17 -17.17 -11.50
CA LEU A 445 -4.34 -17.15 -10.30
C LEU A 445 -5.16 -17.09 -9.00
N PHE A 446 -6.40 -16.60 -9.07
CA PHE A 446 -7.34 -16.57 -7.95
C PHE A 446 -8.34 -17.74 -7.97
N ASN A 447 -8.50 -18.41 -9.11
CA ASN A 447 -9.43 -19.52 -9.32
C ASN A 447 -8.77 -20.91 -9.22
N GLU A 448 -7.43 -21.00 -9.26
CA GLU A 448 -6.67 -22.22 -8.93
C GLU A 448 -6.86 -22.59 -7.44
N LYS A 449 -8.03 -23.14 -7.13
CA LYS A 449 -8.32 -23.89 -5.90
C LYS A 449 -7.52 -25.21 -5.85
N ALA A 450 -6.19 -25.23 -6.00
CA ALA A 450 -5.44 -26.49 -5.83
C ALA A 450 -3.90 -26.46 -5.72
N GLU A 451 -3.17 -25.46 -6.22
CA GLU A 451 -1.67 -25.51 -6.17
C GLU A 451 -1.02 -24.17 -5.80
N LEU A 452 -1.69 -23.41 -4.95
CA LEU A 452 -0.97 -22.66 -3.91
C LEU A 452 -0.64 -23.70 -2.86
N ILE A 453 0.60 -23.75 -2.36
CA ILE A 453 0.96 -24.50 -1.14
C ILE A 453 -0.23 -24.43 -0.22
N GLU A 454 -0.75 -25.58 0.22
CA GLU A 454 -1.81 -25.67 1.20
C GLU A 454 -1.49 -24.63 2.27
N LEU A 455 -2.16 -23.48 2.23
CA LEU A 455 -1.98 -22.45 3.23
C LEU A 455 -2.61 -23.09 4.43
N ARG A 456 -1.73 -23.68 5.24
CA ARG A 456 -2.07 -24.30 6.50
C ARG A 456 -3.00 -23.33 7.20
N LYS A 457 -4.20 -23.81 7.54
CA LYS A 457 -5.21 -22.96 8.17
C LYS A 457 -4.61 -22.27 9.39
N LYS A 458 -4.95 -21.00 9.60
CA LYS A 458 -4.48 -20.21 10.73
C LYS A 458 -5.15 -20.67 12.01
N LEU A 459 -4.41 -21.38 12.84
CA LEU A 459 -4.84 -21.86 14.15
C LEU A 459 -4.33 -20.90 15.22
N VAL A 460 -5.20 -20.03 15.73
CA VAL A 460 -4.84 -19.07 16.78
C VAL A 460 -5.28 -19.60 18.14
N VAL A 461 -4.36 -19.66 19.09
CA VAL A 461 -4.58 -20.33 20.37
C VAL A 461 -4.34 -19.35 21.52
N LEU A 462 -5.40 -18.97 22.24
CA LEU A 462 -5.32 -18.22 23.49
C LEU A 462 -5.14 -19.16 24.68
N THR A 463 -4.05 -19.02 25.43
CA THR A 463 -3.77 -19.87 26.60
C THR A 463 -3.70 -19.05 27.90
N GLY A 464 -4.01 -19.70 29.01
CA GLY A 464 -3.84 -19.17 30.37
C GLY A 464 -3.26 -20.22 31.31
N ALA A 465 -3.26 -19.91 32.62
CA ALA A 465 -2.52 -20.69 33.62
C ALA A 465 -2.92 -22.18 33.67
N GLY A 466 -4.15 -22.52 33.31
CA GLY A 466 -4.66 -23.89 33.28
C GLY A 466 -3.95 -24.82 32.29
N ILE A 467 -3.26 -24.29 31.27
CA ILE A 467 -2.42 -25.13 30.41
C ILE A 467 -1.15 -25.61 31.12
N SER A 468 -0.62 -24.80 32.04
CA SER A 468 0.60 -25.08 32.82
C SER A 468 0.32 -25.84 34.13
N ALA A 469 -0.94 -25.98 34.53
CA ALA A 469 -1.34 -26.66 35.77
C ALA A 469 -0.79 -28.08 35.88
N GLU A 470 -0.90 -28.86 34.81
CA GLU A 470 -0.44 -30.25 34.74
C GLU A 470 1.09 -30.38 34.57
N SER A 471 1.79 -29.24 34.44
CA SER A 471 3.26 -29.12 34.51
C SER A 471 3.75 -28.79 35.93
N GLY A 472 2.87 -28.78 36.92
CA GLY A 472 3.20 -28.50 38.33
C GLY A 472 3.25 -27.01 38.68
N ILE A 473 2.76 -26.14 37.81
CA ILE A 473 2.65 -24.69 38.06
C ILE A 473 1.25 -24.40 38.60
N SER A 474 1.13 -23.96 39.85
CA SER A 474 -0.16 -23.63 40.46
C SER A 474 -0.91 -22.54 39.68
N THR A 475 -2.21 -22.69 39.49
CA THR A 475 -3.04 -21.66 38.82
C THR A 475 -3.59 -20.63 39.82
N PHE A 476 -4.30 -19.62 39.32
CA PHE A 476 -5.06 -18.68 40.16
C PHE A 476 -6.30 -19.31 40.81
N ARG A 477 -6.77 -20.46 40.31
CA ARG A 477 -8.06 -21.07 40.68
C ARG A 477 -7.93 -22.20 41.70
N ASP A 478 -6.72 -22.72 41.91
CA ASP A 478 -6.50 -23.87 42.78
C ASP A 478 -6.49 -23.47 44.26
N ALA A 479 -6.93 -24.38 45.14
CA ALA A 479 -6.61 -24.28 46.56
C ALA A 479 -5.09 -24.43 46.71
N GLY A 480 -4.39 -23.41 47.23
CA GLY A 480 -2.94 -23.31 47.07
C GLY A 480 -2.45 -22.57 45.83
N GLY A 481 -3.32 -21.76 45.20
CA GLY A 481 -3.01 -21.02 43.99
C GLY A 481 -1.80 -20.08 44.10
N LEU A 482 -1.39 -19.50 42.97
CA LEU A 482 -0.11 -18.77 42.79
C LEU A 482 0.17 -17.61 43.79
N TRP A 483 -0.81 -17.25 44.62
CA TRP A 483 -0.81 -16.18 45.63
C TRP A 483 -1.16 -16.66 47.05
N GLU A 484 -1.26 -17.97 47.31
CA GLU A 484 -1.57 -18.42 48.67
C GLU A 484 -0.49 -17.90 49.64
N GLY A 485 -0.90 -16.99 50.54
CA GLY A 485 -0.01 -16.27 51.46
C GLY A 485 0.32 -14.81 51.10
N TYR A 486 -0.12 -14.28 49.95
CA TYR A 486 0.09 -12.88 49.53
C TYR A 486 -1.16 -12.24 48.91
N ASP A 487 -1.41 -10.95 49.15
CA ASP A 487 -2.40 -10.18 48.41
C ASP A 487 -1.87 -9.88 46.99
N VAL A 488 -2.63 -10.21 45.95
CA VAL A 488 -2.25 -9.99 44.53
C VAL A 488 -1.80 -8.55 44.28
N THR A 489 -2.45 -7.57 44.92
CA THR A 489 -2.13 -6.15 44.76
C THR A 489 -0.81 -5.76 45.42
N GLU A 490 -0.33 -6.50 46.41
CA GLU A 490 0.97 -6.25 47.06
C GLU A 490 2.14 -6.73 46.21
N VAL A 491 1.93 -7.74 45.38
CA VAL A 491 3.01 -8.46 44.67
C VAL A 491 2.93 -8.40 43.14
N ALA A 492 1.79 -8.01 42.56
CA ALA A 492 1.62 -7.79 41.12
C ALA A 492 0.90 -6.47 40.80
N SER A 493 1.29 -5.39 41.46
CA SER A 493 0.88 -4.03 41.09
C SER A 493 2.02 -3.03 41.21
N LEU A 494 1.90 -1.91 40.50
CA LEU A 494 2.81 -0.76 40.68
C LEU A 494 2.76 -0.19 42.10
N GLN A 495 1.61 -0.31 42.80
CA GLN A 495 1.49 0.13 44.18
C GLN A 495 2.30 -0.78 45.11
N GLY A 496 2.16 -2.10 44.96
CA GLY A 496 2.95 -3.10 45.69
C GLY A 496 4.45 -2.89 45.50
N TRP A 497 4.90 -2.66 44.26
CA TRP A 497 6.29 -2.32 43.96
C TRP A 497 6.80 -1.06 44.65
N LYS A 498 5.97 -0.02 44.75
CA LYS A 498 6.34 1.22 45.45
C LYS A 498 6.39 1.04 46.97
N GLN A 499 5.51 0.19 47.51
CA GLN A 499 5.42 -0.07 48.95
C GLN A 499 6.53 -1.00 49.44
N ASN A 500 6.77 -2.12 48.75
CA ASN A 500 7.74 -3.13 49.15
C ASN A 500 8.28 -3.89 47.92
N LYS A 501 9.29 -3.34 47.26
CA LYS A 501 9.88 -3.95 46.05
C LYS A 501 10.64 -5.24 46.36
N GLU A 502 11.25 -5.33 47.54
CA GLU A 502 11.97 -6.51 48.00
C GLU A 502 11.03 -7.72 48.03
N LEU A 503 9.81 -7.52 48.54
CA LEU A 503 8.76 -8.52 48.53
C LEU A 503 8.35 -8.93 47.11
N VAL A 504 8.15 -7.97 46.20
CA VAL A 504 7.82 -8.25 44.80
C VAL A 504 8.94 -9.03 44.10
N LEU A 505 10.19 -8.65 44.33
CA LEU A 505 11.35 -9.33 43.75
C LEU A 505 11.44 -10.77 44.25
N GLU A 506 11.35 -10.98 45.57
CA GLU A 506 11.34 -12.32 46.16
C GLU A 506 10.19 -13.17 45.61
N PHE A 507 9.01 -12.56 45.50
CA PHE A 507 7.84 -13.20 44.91
C PHE A 507 8.17 -13.75 43.51
N TYR A 508 8.65 -12.92 42.59
CA TYR A 508 8.94 -13.36 41.22
C TYR A 508 10.15 -14.29 41.12
N ASN A 509 11.16 -14.13 41.98
CA ASN A 509 12.32 -15.04 42.03
C ASN A 509 11.89 -16.48 42.40
N GLN A 510 10.99 -16.64 43.38
CA GLN A 510 10.42 -17.95 43.73
C GLN A 510 9.65 -18.57 42.57
N ARG A 511 8.80 -17.79 41.89
CA ARG A 511 8.05 -18.22 40.70
C ARG A 511 8.98 -18.65 39.57
N ARG A 512 10.05 -17.88 39.33
CA ARG A 512 11.06 -18.21 38.32
C ARG A 512 11.75 -19.54 38.62
N LYS A 513 12.11 -19.79 39.88
CA LYS A 513 12.69 -21.08 40.32
C LYS A 513 11.72 -22.24 40.08
N GLN A 514 10.43 -22.06 40.34
CA GLN A 514 9.41 -23.08 40.04
C GLN A 514 9.30 -23.35 38.53
N ILE A 515 9.20 -22.29 37.72
CA ILE A 515 9.06 -22.39 36.26
C ILE A 515 10.29 -23.05 35.62
N LEU A 516 11.49 -22.72 36.08
CA LEU A 516 12.74 -23.33 35.59
C LEU A 516 12.80 -24.84 35.84
N ASN A 517 12.14 -25.34 36.88
CA ASN A 517 12.08 -26.77 37.21
C ASN A 517 10.86 -27.50 36.63
N ALA A 518 9.88 -26.76 36.09
CA ALA A 518 8.73 -27.36 35.41
C ALA A 518 9.16 -27.97 34.08
N GLU A 519 8.36 -28.85 33.51
CA GLU A 519 8.54 -29.44 32.16
C GLU A 519 7.25 -29.25 31.34
N PRO A 520 7.32 -29.02 30.01
CA PRO A 520 6.12 -28.92 29.19
C PRO A 520 5.32 -30.23 29.28
N ASN A 521 4.00 -30.13 29.42
CA ASN A 521 3.11 -31.30 29.38
C ASN A 521 2.63 -31.61 27.95
N SER A 522 1.85 -32.68 27.79
CA SER A 522 1.38 -33.14 26.48
C SER A 522 0.52 -32.14 25.72
N ALA A 523 -0.12 -31.15 26.37
CA ALA A 523 -0.85 -30.11 25.67
C ALA A 523 0.10 -29.16 24.90
N HIS A 524 1.24 -28.79 25.50
CA HIS A 524 2.25 -27.95 24.86
C HIS A 524 2.86 -28.65 23.64
N PHE A 525 3.26 -29.92 23.81
CA PHE A 525 3.76 -30.73 22.69
C PHE A 525 2.72 -30.94 21.60
N ALA A 526 1.44 -31.08 21.94
CA ALA A 526 0.37 -31.21 20.96
C ALA A 526 0.22 -29.94 20.12
N LEU A 527 0.27 -28.75 20.74
CA LEU A 527 0.23 -27.48 20.03
C LEU A 527 1.41 -27.32 19.06
N ALA A 528 2.62 -27.63 19.51
CA ALA A 528 3.80 -27.63 18.66
C ALA A 528 3.67 -28.62 17.49
N SER A 529 3.11 -29.81 17.73
CA SER A 529 2.92 -30.80 16.66
C SER A 529 1.92 -30.38 15.58
N LEU A 530 0.92 -29.56 15.94
CA LEU A 530 -0.06 -29.03 15.00
C LEU A 530 0.56 -28.04 14.01
N GLU A 531 1.75 -27.49 14.29
CA GLU A 531 2.49 -26.67 13.32
C GLU A 531 2.82 -27.42 12.03
N ALA A 532 2.77 -28.76 12.02
CA ALA A 532 2.94 -29.57 10.81
C ALA A 532 1.76 -29.46 9.83
N ASP A 533 0.57 -29.11 10.31
CA ASP A 533 -0.68 -29.10 9.53
C ASP A 533 -1.32 -27.70 9.50
N PHE A 534 -1.01 -26.84 10.48
CA PHE A 534 -1.60 -25.52 10.70
C PHE A 534 -0.53 -24.42 10.76
N ASP A 535 -0.91 -23.19 10.41
CA ASP A 535 -0.14 -21.99 10.76
C ASP A 535 -0.55 -21.60 12.18
N VAL A 536 0.19 -22.08 13.17
CA VAL A 536 -0.17 -21.95 14.58
C VAL A 536 0.41 -20.67 15.17
N THR A 537 -0.43 -19.87 15.81
CA THR A 537 0.00 -18.72 16.63
C THR A 537 -0.53 -18.89 18.04
N ILE A 538 0.36 -18.95 19.02
CA ILE A 538 -0.02 -19.07 20.43
C ILE A 538 0.03 -17.69 21.07
N ILE A 539 -1.11 -17.21 21.55
CA ILE A 539 -1.22 -16.02 22.39
C ILE A 539 -1.33 -16.49 23.84
N THR A 540 -0.36 -16.16 24.69
CA THR A 540 -0.32 -16.65 26.06
C THR A 540 -0.43 -15.52 27.09
N GLN A 541 -1.28 -15.74 28.09
CA GLN A 541 -1.32 -14.92 29.31
C GLN A 541 -0.25 -15.36 30.31
N ASN A 542 0.39 -16.50 30.08
CA ASN A 542 1.39 -17.04 30.99
C ASN A 542 2.72 -16.32 30.81
N ILE A 543 3.48 -16.28 31.89
CA ILE A 543 4.82 -15.68 31.97
C ILE A 543 5.93 -16.74 31.92
N ASP A 544 5.55 -18.01 31.90
CA ASP A 544 6.45 -19.16 31.72
C ASP A 544 6.78 -19.39 30.24
N ASP A 545 7.86 -20.13 29.94
CA ASP A 545 8.32 -20.45 28.58
C ASP A 545 8.00 -21.90 28.17
N LEU A 546 6.91 -22.48 28.72
CA LEU A 546 6.57 -23.88 28.47
C LEU A 546 6.13 -24.15 27.03
N HIS A 547 5.60 -23.16 26.32
CA HIS A 547 5.24 -23.28 24.90
C HIS A 547 6.48 -23.44 24.03
N GLU A 548 7.47 -22.57 24.22
CA GLU A 548 8.74 -22.58 23.50
C GLU A 548 9.51 -23.87 23.78
N ARG A 549 9.64 -24.26 25.06
CA ARG A 549 10.28 -25.53 25.42
C ARG A 549 9.47 -26.75 24.96
N GLY A 550 8.16 -26.60 24.80
CA GLY A 550 7.26 -27.58 24.19
C GLY A 550 7.44 -27.71 22.67
N GLY A 551 8.18 -26.79 22.04
CA GLY A 551 8.53 -26.80 20.62
C GLY A 551 7.75 -25.81 19.75
N SER A 552 6.87 -24.99 20.34
CA SER A 552 6.10 -24.00 19.58
C SER A 552 7.01 -22.89 19.04
N SER A 553 6.84 -22.52 17.77
CA SER A 553 7.73 -21.58 17.06
C SER A 553 7.20 -20.15 16.98
N ASN A 554 5.91 -19.93 17.24
CA ASN A 554 5.28 -18.61 17.22
C ASN A 554 4.42 -18.36 18.47
N VAL A 555 5.00 -17.66 19.45
CA VAL A 555 4.39 -17.40 20.76
C VAL A 555 4.40 -15.90 21.07
N ILE A 556 3.24 -15.37 21.46
CA ILE A 556 3.02 -13.97 21.84
C ILE A 556 2.70 -13.92 23.33
N HIS A 557 3.64 -13.41 24.12
CA HIS A 557 3.45 -13.18 25.56
C HIS A 557 2.72 -11.86 25.81
N LEU A 558 1.48 -11.94 26.29
CA LEU A 558 0.71 -10.76 26.67
C LEU A 558 1.23 -10.14 27.97
N HIS A 559 1.57 -10.97 28.96
CA HIS A 559 1.92 -10.51 30.30
C HIS A 559 3.42 -10.49 30.59
N GLY A 560 4.23 -10.56 29.53
CA GLY A 560 5.69 -10.56 29.63
C GLY A 560 6.25 -11.94 29.98
N GLU A 561 7.53 -11.98 30.35
CA GLU A 561 8.32 -13.20 30.43
C GLU A 561 9.13 -13.25 31.73
N ILE A 562 8.99 -14.32 32.51
CA ILE A 562 9.62 -14.44 33.83
C ILE A 562 11.15 -14.50 33.77
N LYS A 563 11.70 -14.94 32.64
CA LYS A 563 13.14 -15.03 32.39
C LYS A 563 13.75 -13.70 32.00
N LYS A 564 12.95 -12.63 31.90
CA LYS A 564 13.42 -11.29 31.55
C LYS A 564 13.18 -10.30 32.69
N SER A 565 14.02 -9.28 32.72
CA SER A 565 13.87 -8.10 33.55
C SER A 565 13.77 -6.85 32.68
N ARG A 566 13.24 -5.76 33.23
CA ARG A 566 13.16 -4.47 32.54
C ARG A 566 13.47 -3.30 33.47
N SER A 567 13.85 -2.18 32.89
CA SER A 567 14.00 -0.92 33.64
C SER A 567 12.66 -0.42 34.18
N THR A 568 12.68 0.20 35.37
CA THR A 568 11.51 0.88 35.94
C THR A 568 11.22 2.26 35.33
N VAL A 569 12.12 2.81 34.50
CA VAL A 569 11.93 4.14 33.88
C VAL A 569 11.88 4.11 32.35
N ASP A 570 12.31 3.02 31.72
CA ASP A 570 12.24 2.82 30.27
C ASP A 570 11.88 1.37 29.95
N HIS A 571 10.64 1.14 29.52
CA HIS A 571 10.12 -0.21 29.26
C HIS A 571 10.80 -0.91 28.06
N ASN A 572 11.49 -0.17 27.19
CA ASN A 572 12.21 -0.75 26.05
C ASN A 572 13.52 -1.41 26.47
N LEU A 573 14.02 -1.10 27.66
CA LEU A 573 15.23 -1.68 28.21
C LEU A 573 14.90 -3.01 28.91
N ARG A 574 14.98 -4.11 28.14
CA ARG A 574 14.72 -5.49 28.58
C ARG A 574 16.01 -6.31 28.58
N TYR A 575 16.15 -7.23 29.53
CA TYR A 575 17.36 -8.03 29.74
C TYR A 575 17.00 -9.46 30.11
N ASP A 576 17.70 -10.44 29.55
CA ASP A 576 17.60 -11.82 29.98
C ASP A 576 18.22 -12.00 31.37
N ILE A 577 17.53 -12.74 32.23
CA ILE A 577 17.99 -13.09 33.58
C ILE A 577 18.67 -14.46 33.50
N SER A 578 19.99 -14.45 33.36
CA SER A 578 20.81 -15.67 33.39
C SER A 578 21.14 -16.06 34.84
N GLY A 579 20.31 -16.93 35.42
CA GLY A 579 20.59 -17.64 36.68
C GLY A 579 20.19 -16.90 37.96
N ASN A 580 20.90 -15.82 38.34
CA ASN A 580 20.79 -15.22 39.67
C ASN A 580 19.42 -14.56 39.97
N ASP A 581 19.08 -14.51 41.25
CA ASP A 581 17.93 -13.77 41.79
C ASP A 581 18.03 -12.27 41.46
N LEU A 582 16.91 -11.69 41.03
CA LEU A 582 16.84 -10.24 40.81
C LEU A 582 16.70 -9.58 42.18
N ILE A 583 17.65 -8.73 42.56
CA ILE A 583 17.71 -8.13 43.90
C ILE A 583 17.71 -6.59 43.83
N VAL A 584 17.47 -5.97 44.97
CA VAL A 584 17.56 -4.52 45.08
C VAL A 584 19.00 -4.08 44.91
N GLY A 585 19.22 -3.11 44.02
CA GLY A 585 20.54 -2.66 43.60
C GLY A 585 20.86 -3.04 42.15
N ASP A 586 20.21 -4.05 41.58
CA ASP A 586 20.34 -4.39 40.17
C ASP A 586 19.75 -3.27 39.32
N LYS A 587 20.59 -2.61 38.51
CA LYS A 587 20.22 -1.39 37.78
C LYS A 587 20.53 -1.54 36.30
N CYS A 588 19.70 -0.91 35.46
CA CYS A 588 20.04 -0.71 34.05
C CYS A 588 21.08 0.41 33.87
N GLU A 589 21.54 0.64 32.64
CA GLU A 589 22.47 1.72 32.30
C GLU A 589 21.96 3.13 32.62
N LYS A 590 20.66 3.31 32.81
CA LYS A 590 20.06 4.58 33.27
C LYS A 590 20.06 4.75 34.80
N GLY A 591 20.64 3.79 35.53
CA GLY A 591 20.74 3.80 37.00
C GLY A 591 19.43 3.47 37.72
N SER A 592 18.36 3.12 37.00
CA SER A 592 17.08 2.72 37.59
C SER A 592 17.08 1.25 37.99
N GLN A 593 16.38 0.92 39.07
CA GLN A 593 16.18 -0.47 39.52
C GLN A 593 15.57 -1.33 38.40
N LEU A 594 16.10 -2.52 38.20
CA LEU A 594 15.50 -3.55 37.36
C LEU A 594 14.35 -4.22 38.11
N ARG A 595 13.28 -4.52 37.37
CA ARG A 595 12.11 -5.28 37.83
C ARG A 595 11.88 -6.48 36.91
N PRO A 596 11.09 -7.49 37.33
CA PRO A 596 10.64 -8.54 36.42
C PRO A 596 9.93 -7.94 35.20
N ASP A 597 10.17 -8.50 34.03
CA ASP A 597 9.52 -8.08 32.80
C ASP A 597 8.12 -8.68 32.67
N ILE A 598 7.29 -8.34 33.66
CA ILE A 598 5.93 -8.82 33.81
C ILE A 598 5.00 -7.61 33.79
N VAL A 599 3.89 -7.73 33.05
CA VAL A 599 2.80 -6.75 33.07
C VAL A 599 1.99 -6.94 34.35
N TRP A 600 1.98 -5.92 35.21
CA TRP A 600 1.23 -5.94 36.46
C TRP A 600 -0.19 -5.42 36.28
N PHE A 601 -1.06 -5.70 37.26
CA PHE A 601 -2.41 -5.15 37.28
C PHE A 601 -2.35 -3.61 37.27
N GLY A 602 -3.13 -3.03 36.36
CA GLY A 602 -3.17 -1.59 36.09
C GLY A 602 -2.13 -1.10 35.08
N GLU A 603 -1.25 -1.96 34.56
CA GLU A 603 -0.36 -1.62 33.44
C GLU A 603 -0.99 -1.94 32.08
N LEU A 604 -0.53 -1.24 31.04
CA LEU A 604 -0.91 -1.53 29.66
C LEU A 604 -0.30 -2.87 29.21
N VAL A 605 -1.03 -3.60 28.36
CA VAL A 605 -0.59 -4.85 27.74
C VAL A 605 -0.03 -4.54 26.35
N PRO A 606 1.30 -4.48 26.14
CA PRO A 606 1.88 -3.93 24.91
C PRO A 606 1.53 -4.75 23.66
N MET A 607 1.45 -6.07 23.80
CA MET A 607 1.23 -6.99 22.67
C MET A 607 -0.25 -7.20 22.32
N ILE A 608 -1.18 -6.45 22.94
CA ILE A 608 -2.62 -6.67 22.74
C ILE A 608 -3.06 -6.37 21.31
N GLU A 609 -2.55 -5.29 20.69
CA GLU A 609 -2.90 -4.92 19.31
C GLU A 609 -2.37 -5.95 18.31
N THR A 610 -1.13 -6.41 18.52
CA THR A 610 -0.55 -7.51 17.74
C THR A 610 -1.41 -8.78 17.86
N ALA A 611 -1.79 -9.17 19.08
CA ALA A 611 -2.65 -10.33 19.30
C ALA A 611 -4.02 -10.21 18.60
N ILE A 612 -4.66 -9.03 18.65
CA ILE A 612 -5.91 -8.75 17.93
C ILE A 612 -5.74 -9.00 16.42
N SER A 613 -4.61 -8.56 15.84
CA SER A 613 -4.36 -8.74 14.40
C SER A 613 -4.31 -10.21 13.96
N TYR A 614 -3.85 -11.11 14.82
CA TYR A 614 -3.89 -12.56 14.58
C TYR A 614 -5.31 -13.11 14.78
N CYS A 615 -6.03 -12.70 15.83
CA CYS A 615 -7.41 -13.13 16.08
C CYS A 615 -8.35 -12.83 14.89
N VAL A 616 -8.22 -11.65 14.28
CA VAL A 616 -9.05 -11.23 13.12
C VAL A 616 -8.84 -12.12 11.89
N GLN A 617 -7.70 -12.80 11.79
CA GLN A 617 -7.32 -13.65 10.66
C GLN A 617 -7.49 -15.15 10.94
N ALA A 618 -8.04 -15.54 12.09
CA ALA A 618 -8.09 -16.93 12.52
C ALA A 618 -9.12 -17.74 11.70
N ASP A 619 -8.67 -18.84 11.09
CA ASP A 619 -9.56 -19.86 10.51
C ASP A 619 -10.15 -20.77 11.59
N ILE A 620 -9.38 -21.00 12.66
CA ILE A 620 -9.77 -21.73 13.86
C ILE A 620 -9.20 -20.99 15.08
N PHE A 621 -10.03 -20.79 16.09
CA PHE A 621 -9.60 -20.17 17.35
C PHE A 621 -9.78 -21.14 18.52
N VAL A 622 -8.79 -21.23 19.39
CA VAL A 622 -8.81 -22.17 20.53
C VAL A 622 -8.47 -21.41 21.80
N VAL A 623 -9.26 -21.60 22.85
CA VAL A 623 -9.04 -21.07 24.18
C VAL A 623 -8.71 -22.24 25.10
N ILE A 624 -7.58 -22.19 25.81
CA ILE A 624 -7.11 -23.30 26.65
C ILE A 624 -6.76 -22.82 28.06
N GLY A 625 -7.41 -23.39 29.07
CA GLY A 625 -7.03 -23.24 30.47
C GLY A 625 -7.03 -21.78 30.96
N THR A 626 -7.99 -20.98 30.50
CA THR A 626 -8.14 -19.58 30.92
C THR A 626 -9.54 -19.32 31.43
N SER A 627 -9.63 -18.47 32.46
CA SER A 627 -10.89 -18.09 33.06
C SER A 627 -11.72 -17.12 32.25
N MET A 628 -11.08 -16.45 31.28
CA MET A 628 -11.68 -15.38 30.49
C MET A 628 -12.24 -14.24 31.34
N VAL A 629 -11.58 -13.92 32.47
CA VAL A 629 -11.96 -12.79 33.35
C VAL A 629 -10.93 -11.66 33.39
N VAL A 630 -9.70 -11.91 32.93
CA VAL A 630 -8.61 -10.92 32.97
C VAL A 630 -8.62 -10.13 31.66
N TYR A 631 -8.99 -8.85 31.75
CA TYR A 631 -8.97 -7.94 30.62
C TYR A 631 -7.58 -7.28 30.46
N PRO A 632 -7.15 -6.99 29.21
CA PRO A 632 -7.88 -7.14 27.95
C PRO A 632 -7.83 -8.55 27.31
N ALA A 633 -7.06 -9.51 27.83
CA ALA A 633 -6.89 -10.82 27.18
C ALA A 633 -8.23 -11.57 26.97
N ALA A 634 -9.17 -11.45 27.91
CA ALA A 634 -10.50 -12.03 27.81
C ALA A 634 -11.33 -11.52 26.61
N SER A 635 -11.10 -10.30 26.12
CA SER A 635 -11.83 -9.76 24.97
C SER A 635 -11.28 -10.23 23.61
N LEU A 636 -10.13 -10.92 23.57
CA LEU A 636 -9.53 -11.38 22.30
C LEU A 636 -10.47 -12.27 21.48
N ILE A 637 -11.33 -13.05 22.15
CA ILE A 637 -12.32 -13.90 21.49
C ILE A 637 -13.39 -13.09 20.74
N GLU A 638 -13.62 -11.83 21.11
CA GLU A 638 -14.60 -10.93 20.48
C GLU A 638 -14.11 -10.36 19.16
N PHE A 639 -12.78 -10.36 18.93
CA PHE A 639 -12.17 -9.92 17.66
C PHE A 639 -12.09 -11.04 16.62
N VAL A 640 -12.45 -12.27 16.99
CA VAL A 640 -12.46 -13.42 16.08
C VAL A 640 -13.73 -13.37 15.21
N PRO A 641 -13.65 -13.58 13.89
CA PRO A 641 -14.81 -13.57 13.00
C PRO A 641 -15.94 -14.51 13.47
N ALA A 642 -17.19 -14.14 13.19
CA ALA A 642 -18.36 -14.85 13.72
C ALA A 642 -18.44 -16.30 13.19
N GLU A 643 -18.08 -16.50 11.93
CA GLU A 643 -18.05 -17.77 11.20
C GLU A 643 -16.90 -18.71 11.61
N THR A 644 -15.84 -18.18 12.23
CA THR A 644 -14.68 -18.98 12.68
C THR A 644 -15.10 -19.97 13.76
N LEU A 645 -14.65 -21.22 13.64
CA LEU A 645 -14.90 -22.25 14.65
C LEU A 645 -14.03 -21.98 15.89
N LYS A 646 -14.67 -21.94 17.06
CA LYS A 646 -14.04 -21.59 18.33
C LYS A 646 -14.11 -22.79 19.27
N TYR A 647 -12.98 -23.24 19.78
CA TYR A 647 -12.93 -24.30 20.80
C TYR A 647 -12.53 -23.72 22.14
N VAL A 648 -13.20 -24.14 23.22
CA VAL A 648 -12.86 -23.74 24.59
C VAL A 648 -12.58 -25.00 25.40
N ILE A 649 -11.32 -25.18 25.77
CA ILE A 649 -10.82 -26.30 26.58
C ILE A 649 -10.55 -25.80 28.00
N ASP A 650 -11.44 -26.14 28.93
CA ASP A 650 -11.25 -25.90 30.36
C ASP A 650 -12.12 -26.89 31.15
N PRO A 651 -11.63 -27.46 32.28
CA PRO A 651 -12.45 -28.37 33.10
C PRO A 651 -13.68 -27.67 33.70
N ASN A 652 -13.66 -26.34 33.83
CA ASN A 652 -14.79 -25.56 34.27
C ASN A 652 -15.19 -24.59 33.17
N LYS A 653 -16.46 -24.60 32.76
CA LYS A 653 -16.95 -23.68 31.73
C LYS A 653 -16.60 -22.23 32.12
N PRO A 654 -15.73 -21.52 31.36
CA PRO A 654 -15.32 -20.17 31.72
C PRO A 654 -16.52 -19.21 31.66
N GLY A 655 -16.42 -18.10 32.38
CA GLY A 655 -17.50 -17.12 32.59
C GLY A 655 -17.84 -16.28 31.34
N ILE A 656 -17.94 -16.91 30.17
CA ILE A 656 -18.37 -16.27 28.94
C ILE A 656 -19.90 -16.22 28.97
N TYR A 657 -20.44 -15.12 29.52
CA TYR A 657 -21.90 -14.93 29.68
C TYR A 657 -22.66 -15.03 28.35
N TYR A 658 -22.03 -14.58 27.26
CA TYR A 658 -22.55 -14.71 25.89
C TYR A 658 -21.47 -15.29 25.00
N PRO A 659 -21.42 -16.63 24.83
CA PRO A 659 -20.44 -17.25 23.95
C PRO A 659 -20.64 -16.75 22.52
N PRO A 660 -19.57 -16.35 21.81
CA PRO A 660 -19.66 -16.02 20.41
C PRO A 660 -20.22 -17.19 19.58
N PRO A 661 -20.83 -16.91 18.41
CA PRO A 661 -21.27 -17.97 17.50
C PRO A 661 -20.15 -18.95 17.18
N ASN A 662 -20.54 -20.21 16.91
CA ASN A 662 -19.63 -21.31 16.58
C ASN A 662 -18.63 -21.67 17.69
N THR A 663 -19.01 -21.50 18.96
CA THR A 663 -18.21 -21.92 20.13
C THR A 663 -18.56 -23.33 20.59
N VAL A 664 -17.56 -24.21 20.63
CA VAL A 664 -17.62 -25.59 21.09
C VAL A 664 -16.81 -25.72 22.39
N TYR A 665 -17.41 -26.30 23.42
CA TYR A 665 -16.76 -26.51 24.71
C TYR A 665 -16.25 -27.96 24.83
N ILE A 666 -15.02 -28.11 25.32
CA ILE A 666 -14.40 -29.38 25.68
C ILE A 666 -14.09 -29.30 27.19
N GLU A 667 -15.02 -29.79 28.01
CA GLU A 667 -14.96 -29.69 29.48
C GLU A 667 -13.98 -30.70 30.09
N LYS A 668 -12.69 -30.51 29.79
CA LYS A 668 -11.58 -31.38 30.21
C LYS A 668 -10.37 -30.56 30.62
N LYS A 669 -9.45 -31.20 31.34
CA LYS A 669 -8.12 -30.65 31.55
C LYS A 669 -7.38 -30.46 30.22
N SER A 670 -6.42 -29.55 30.20
CA SER A 670 -5.72 -29.12 28.98
C SER A 670 -5.09 -30.29 28.22
N THR A 671 -4.46 -31.24 28.91
CA THR A 671 -3.83 -32.42 28.28
C THR A 671 -4.83 -33.31 27.55
N ASP A 672 -5.91 -33.70 28.23
CA ASP A 672 -6.97 -34.56 27.69
C ASP A 672 -7.81 -33.85 26.62
N GLY A 673 -8.09 -32.56 26.83
CA GLY A 673 -8.84 -31.74 25.89
C GLY A 673 -8.08 -31.51 24.59
N MET A 674 -6.78 -31.24 24.65
CA MET A 674 -5.95 -31.12 23.45
C MET A 674 -5.83 -32.43 22.68
N LYS A 675 -5.78 -33.58 23.38
CA LYS A 675 -5.80 -34.90 22.74
C LYS A 675 -7.10 -35.16 21.97
N GLU A 676 -8.22 -34.65 22.46
CA GLU A 676 -9.50 -34.69 21.75
C GLU A 676 -9.53 -33.72 20.57
N LEU A 677 -9.14 -32.47 20.79
CA LEU A 677 -9.12 -31.45 19.75
C LEU A 677 -8.22 -31.84 18.57
N ALA A 678 -7.00 -32.33 18.83
CA ALA A 678 -6.08 -32.75 17.78
C ALA A 678 -6.71 -33.83 16.86
N LYS A 679 -7.51 -34.75 17.41
CA LYS A 679 -8.24 -35.75 16.61
C LYS A 679 -9.36 -35.16 15.77
N ILE A 680 -9.93 -34.04 16.21
CA ILE A 680 -10.97 -33.31 15.47
C ILE A 680 -10.34 -32.52 14.32
N LEU A 681 -9.20 -31.88 14.56
CA LEU A 681 -8.55 -31.00 13.60
C LEU A 681 -7.78 -31.74 12.48
N VAL A 682 -7.18 -32.89 12.79
CA VAL A 682 -6.35 -33.68 11.85
C VAL A 682 -7.18 -34.73 11.07
N LYS A 683 -8.50 -34.71 11.22
CA LYS A 683 -9.45 -35.52 10.44
C LYS A 683 -9.96 -34.75 9.24
#